data_AF-A0AAD8TZH4-F1
#
_entry.id   AF-A0AAD8TZH4-F1
#
_cell.length_a   1.000
_cell.length_b   1.000
_cell.length_c   1.000
_cell.angle_alpha   90.00
_cell.angle_beta   90.00
_cell.angle_gamma   90.00
#
_symmetry.space_group_name_H-M   'P 1'
#
loop_
_entity.id
_entity.type
_entity.pdbx_description
1 polymer ?
#
loop_
_entity_poly.entity_id
_entity_poly.type
_entity_poly.pdbx_seq_one_letter_code
_entity_poly.pdbx_strand_id
1 'polypeptide(L)'
;MPRARGFEYWFGGIDLNATPEASTSTDQHAGQPPEVGGHRVDPQGDEAGPSNNDQQADSRARTGVTLSSEESDGEAEVESTPEGYVPKVPFVGMMFDTPELALQHYNRYAHHIGFSVKIESSRRCAKDGELDKFVYVCNKSGKPREEEAVPVKQRNRKLTVLTDCKAKLRVKRDGARWKVTQFVEVHTHEVIDKFALKKYLRSHNKIPAEEKKFIDLLHEVNLTSGRIMEIMGELYGSKQNVPYNSKTVSNYTAKLGNYDRIKDIPELLEYFEEIKKDDPRFFYRFKLDAENKVENLFWVDSKARDVYPLYNDCISFDTTFMTNQYSMPCAPFIGINRYGQSIQLGCGFVRNESSVNFVWLFERFLEAMDGLHPLNIITDQDAAIRTAILIVFIGIIHRFCRWHIMQKVQEKLGTFVAQREDLRLEFNDVIDYSMTPQEFEQRWANMVETHGVADNTHFLDLYDLREYFVPAYFRHRFFPFLQTTSRSEGFNAVLKQYVHPHDSLVRFFKQYMKLQERIDVTEDAHEFDGDEKTVRLWGDFPMEKQILQTYTMPIYHRFQLELRKITSYNVRDIGVTEQGSIHEVFPIQGSVRGYGRRSYRVDADVANGIYNCECCKINRDGILCCHAMKVMAHLGMVTKYPEHYILPRWCLPPPDIVAPRDERQERPVGQKLSRKDMRLLRYGNLCSDFAKLAVGLAASEKTNEIAERHMRAMEKEMADLKKANADALKKRKSAKHAVNTNTANDSQESVPMEEDAATVENRKARNPPMSATKGRPGSKRKKGGLQLQKPKQGLCGVCKQPGHDARTCEVRLANPEKYSLLGLFH
;
A
#
# COMPACT_ATOMS: atom_id res chain seq x y z
N MET A 1 9.43 -4.97 -16.24
CA MET A 1 10.17 -4.51 -17.44
C MET A 1 9.26 -3.66 -18.33
N PRO A 2 9.72 -2.62 -19.07
CA PRO A 2 10.94 -1.81 -18.94
C PRO A 2 10.59 -0.30 -18.78
N ARG A 3 10.86 0.31 -17.61
CA ARG A 3 10.94 1.77 -17.43
C ARG A 3 11.95 2.08 -16.33
N ALA A 4 13.22 2.21 -16.71
CA ALA A 4 14.28 2.72 -15.82
C ALA A 4 15.47 3.36 -16.56
N ARG A 5 15.55 3.34 -17.90
CA ARG A 5 16.75 3.84 -18.62
C ARG A 5 16.81 5.36 -18.85
N GLY A 6 15.81 6.13 -18.42
CA GLY A 6 15.78 7.59 -18.61
C GLY A 6 16.07 8.42 -17.35
N PHE A 7 16.15 7.78 -16.18
CA PHE A 7 16.31 8.47 -14.89
C PHE A 7 17.78 8.64 -14.46
N GLU A 8 18.70 7.81 -14.94
CA GLU A 8 20.11 7.86 -14.55
C GLU A 8 20.86 9.11 -15.05
N TYR A 9 20.35 9.78 -16.10
CA TYR A 9 21.06 10.88 -16.75
C TYR A 9 21.01 12.24 -16.02
N TRP A 10 20.11 12.44 -15.04
CA TRP A 10 19.98 13.69 -14.28
C TRP A 10 20.39 13.58 -12.82
N PHE A 11 20.38 12.36 -12.28
CA PHE A 11 20.65 12.07 -10.88
C PHE A 11 22.01 11.40 -10.72
N GLY A 12 23.08 12.04 -11.21
CA GLY A 12 24.46 11.61 -11.01
C GLY A 12 24.86 11.62 -9.53
N GLY A 13 24.34 10.66 -8.77
CA GLY A 13 24.58 10.41 -7.37
C GLY A 13 24.44 8.91 -7.15
N ILE A 14 25.58 8.22 -7.00
CA ILE A 14 25.65 6.77 -6.94
C ILE A 14 25.02 6.28 -5.62
N ASP A 15 24.04 5.40 -5.76
CA ASP A 15 23.32 4.71 -4.69
C ASP A 15 24.24 4.23 -3.55
N LEU A 16 23.92 4.65 -2.32
CA LEU A 16 24.62 4.26 -1.09
C LEU A 16 23.79 3.27 -0.26
N ASN A 17 22.64 2.79 -0.77
CA ASN A 17 21.73 1.92 -0.03
C ASN A 17 21.48 0.56 -0.71
N ALA A 18 22.34 0.10 -1.62
CA ALA A 18 22.35 -1.32 -1.98
C ALA A 18 22.87 -2.13 -0.78
N THR A 19 21.95 -2.62 0.05
CA THR A 19 22.21 -3.75 0.95
C THR A 19 22.78 -4.90 0.13
N PRO A 20 23.88 -5.55 0.55
CA PRO A 20 24.29 -6.79 -0.09
C PRO A 20 23.26 -7.85 0.26
N GLU A 21 22.38 -8.17 -0.68
CA GLU A 21 21.67 -9.46 -0.64
C GLU A 21 22.75 -10.55 -0.65
N ALA A 22 22.67 -11.43 0.35
CA ALA A 22 23.54 -12.57 0.47
C ALA A 22 23.48 -13.39 -0.81
N SER A 23 24.59 -13.42 -1.56
CA SER A 23 24.77 -14.31 -2.69
C SER A 23 24.85 -15.74 -2.19
N THR A 24 23.76 -16.49 -2.27
CA THR A 24 23.79 -17.95 -2.25
C THR A 24 24.31 -18.44 -3.60
N SER A 25 25.51 -19.02 -3.58
CA SER A 25 26.06 -19.75 -4.72
C SER A 25 25.15 -20.95 -5.03
N THR A 26 24.58 -20.99 -6.23
CA THR A 26 24.06 -22.23 -6.80
C THR A 26 24.57 -22.39 -8.22
N ASP A 27 25.16 -23.55 -8.44
CA ASP A 27 25.86 -23.98 -9.64
C ASP A 27 24.99 -23.96 -10.90
N GLN A 28 25.65 -23.62 -12.01
CA GLN A 28 25.13 -23.70 -13.36
C GLN A 28 25.21 -25.14 -13.88
N HIS A 29 24.09 -25.70 -14.33
CA HIS A 29 24.10 -26.73 -15.37
C HIS A 29 23.11 -26.36 -16.49
N ALA A 30 23.66 -26.26 -17.69
CA ALA A 30 22.99 -25.97 -18.94
C ALA A 30 22.28 -27.21 -19.52
N GLY A 31 21.16 -27.00 -20.21
CA GLY A 31 20.50 -28.00 -21.05
C GLY A 31 19.44 -27.36 -21.96
N GLN A 32 19.65 -27.46 -23.27
CA GLN A 32 18.84 -26.91 -24.38
C GLN A 32 17.51 -27.68 -24.64
N PRO A 33 16.56 -27.10 -25.42
CA PRO A 33 15.30 -27.74 -25.81
C PRO A 33 15.29 -28.25 -27.28
N PRO A 34 14.28 -29.06 -27.68
CA PRO A 34 13.73 -29.02 -29.04
C PRO A 34 12.17 -28.92 -29.01
N GLU A 35 11.46 -28.09 -29.78
CA GLU A 35 11.25 -27.95 -31.24
C GLU A 35 10.23 -28.93 -31.91
N VAL A 36 9.13 -28.31 -32.38
CA VAL A 36 8.37 -28.48 -33.66
C VAL A 36 7.45 -29.69 -33.90
N GLY A 37 6.23 -29.40 -34.39
CA GLY A 37 5.46 -30.28 -35.28
C GLY A 37 3.95 -29.98 -35.33
N GLY A 38 3.47 -29.40 -36.44
CA GLY A 38 2.03 -29.23 -36.72
C GLY A 38 1.60 -29.97 -37.98
N HIS A 39 0.30 -30.22 -38.16
CA HIS A 39 -0.34 -30.37 -39.47
C HIS A 39 -1.88 -30.25 -39.41
N ARG A 40 -2.41 -29.58 -40.46
CA ARG A 40 -3.82 -29.42 -40.86
C ARG A 40 -4.40 -30.72 -41.41
N VAL A 41 -5.73 -30.81 -41.55
CA VAL A 41 -6.50 -31.06 -42.80
C VAL A 41 -8.03 -30.96 -42.48
N ASP A 42 -8.70 -30.02 -43.16
CA ASP A 42 -10.15 -29.91 -43.45
C ASP A 42 -10.50 -30.89 -44.62
N PRO A 43 -11.77 -31.29 -44.97
CA PRO A 43 -12.80 -30.31 -45.38
C PRO A 43 -14.30 -30.74 -45.44
N GLN A 44 -15.15 -29.73 -45.75
CA GLN A 44 -16.39 -29.74 -46.60
C GLN A 44 -17.64 -30.53 -46.12
N GLY A 45 -18.88 -30.10 -46.36
CA GLY A 45 -19.50 -29.02 -47.16
C GLY A 45 -20.96 -28.83 -46.70
N ASP A 46 -21.57 -27.65 -46.93
CA ASP A 46 -22.61 -27.39 -47.97
C ASP A 46 -24.00 -27.89 -47.51
N GLU A 47 -25.17 -27.22 -47.55
CA GLU A 47 -25.81 -26.15 -48.34
C GLU A 47 -27.07 -25.69 -47.52
N ALA A 48 -27.38 -24.41 -47.33
CA ALA A 48 -28.23 -23.52 -48.15
C ALA A 48 -29.76 -23.82 -48.21
N GLY A 49 -30.52 -23.14 -47.32
CA GLY A 49 -31.83 -22.47 -47.54
C GLY A 49 -33.09 -23.29 -47.89
N PRO A 50 -34.28 -22.66 -48.07
CA PRO A 50 -34.69 -21.31 -47.67
C PRO A 50 -36.14 -21.18 -47.09
N SER A 51 -36.41 -20.00 -46.54
CA SER A 51 -37.60 -19.14 -46.73
C SER A 51 -39.04 -19.52 -46.31
N ASN A 52 -39.64 -18.54 -45.64
CA ASN A 52 -40.95 -17.89 -45.88
C ASN A 52 -42.09 -18.07 -44.87
N ASN A 53 -42.46 -16.90 -44.30
CA ASN A 53 -43.80 -16.30 -44.20
C ASN A 53 -44.91 -17.10 -43.49
N ASP A 54 -45.87 -16.54 -42.76
CA ASP A 54 -46.29 -15.16 -42.50
C ASP A 54 -47.39 -15.23 -41.41
N GLN A 55 -47.75 -14.06 -40.86
CA GLN A 55 -49.10 -13.69 -40.40
C GLN A 55 -49.60 -14.01 -38.96
N GLN A 56 -49.77 -12.88 -38.25
CA GLN A 56 -50.98 -12.40 -37.55
C GLN A 56 -51.57 -13.26 -36.41
N ALA A 57 -51.38 -12.85 -35.15
CA ALA A 57 -52.16 -11.85 -34.41
C ALA A 57 -53.55 -12.36 -33.96
N ASP A 58 -53.79 -12.47 -32.65
CA ASP A 58 -54.74 -11.59 -31.95
C ASP A 58 -54.73 -11.77 -30.42
N SER A 59 -55.06 -10.64 -29.80
CA SER A 59 -55.29 -10.22 -28.42
C SER A 59 -55.96 -11.17 -27.40
N ARG A 60 -55.60 -10.98 -26.11
CA ARG A 60 -56.51 -10.40 -25.09
C ARG A 60 -55.81 -10.17 -23.75
N ALA A 61 -55.87 -8.91 -23.30
CA ALA A 61 -55.36 -8.40 -22.04
C ALA A 61 -56.15 -8.91 -20.81
N ARG A 62 -55.45 -9.00 -19.66
CA ARG A 62 -56.03 -8.76 -18.32
C ARG A 62 -54.93 -8.48 -17.27
N THR A 63 -54.80 -7.19 -16.97
CA THR A 63 -54.55 -6.54 -15.66
C THR A 63 -54.06 -7.40 -14.47
N GLY A 64 -52.95 -6.98 -13.85
CA GLY A 64 -52.60 -7.43 -12.50
C GLY A 64 -51.27 -6.88 -11.94
N VAL A 65 -51.33 -5.73 -11.27
CA VAL A 65 -50.58 -5.31 -10.07
C VAL A 65 -49.08 -5.66 -9.96
N THR A 66 -48.25 -4.62 -10.04
CA THR A 66 -46.83 -4.63 -9.66
C THR A 66 -46.64 -4.73 -8.14
N LEU A 67 -45.99 -5.79 -7.68
CA LEU A 67 -45.36 -5.89 -6.37
C LEU A 67 -43.88 -6.27 -6.56
N SER A 68 -43.00 -5.36 -6.18
CA SER A 68 -41.56 -5.54 -6.06
C SER A 68 -41.25 -6.58 -4.98
N SER A 69 -40.81 -7.76 -5.38
CA SER A 69 -40.29 -8.78 -4.46
C SER A 69 -38.78 -8.63 -4.32
N GLU A 70 -38.34 -8.21 -3.15
CA GLU A 70 -36.97 -8.37 -2.65
C GLU A 70 -36.62 -9.87 -2.64
N GLU A 71 -35.59 -10.26 -3.38
CA GLU A 71 -35.13 -11.65 -3.47
C GLU A 71 -34.24 -11.98 -2.25
N SER A 72 -34.65 -12.99 -1.47
CA SER A 72 -33.92 -13.52 -0.32
C SER A 72 -32.70 -14.36 -0.75
N ASP A 73 -31.49 -13.88 -0.45
CA ASP A 73 -30.24 -14.63 -0.58
C ASP A 73 -30.11 -15.67 0.54
N GLY A 74 -30.46 -16.94 0.26
CA GLY A 74 -30.19 -18.07 1.14
C GLY A 74 -28.70 -18.47 1.12
N GLU A 75 -28.01 -18.25 2.23
CA GLU A 75 -26.62 -18.66 2.44
C GLU A 75 -26.55 -20.16 2.73
N ALA A 76 -25.96 -20.94 1.82
CA ALA A 76 -25.54 -22.30 2.07
C ALA A 76 -24.00 -22.33 2.09
N GLU A 77 -23.42 -22.76 3.21
CA GLU A 77 -21.98 -23.02 3.38
C GLU A 77 -21.54 -24.13 2.42
N VAL A 78 -20.36 -23.98 1.82
CA VAL A 78 -19.75 -24.92 0.88
C VAL A 78 -18.51 -25.50 1.56
N GLU A 79 -18.58 -26.74 2.04
CA GLU A 79 -17.40 -27.52 2.41
C GLU A 79 -16.58 -27.86 1.14
N SER A 80 -15.26 -27.70 1.22
CA SER A 80 -14.32 -28.16 0.19
C SER A 80 -14.39 -29.69 0.06
N THR A 81 -14.78 -30.19 -1.11
CA THR A 81 -14.79 -31.63 -1.38
C THR A 81 -13.37 -32.12 -1.70
N PRO A 82 -12.86 -33.18 -1.05
CA PRO A 82 -11.60 -33.83 -1.42
C PRO A 82 -11.65 -34.30 -2.87
N GLU A 83 -10.56 -34.14 -3.62
CA GLU A 83 -10.39 -34.77 -4.93
C GLU A 83 -10.56 -36.29 -4.78
N GLY A 84 -11.51 -36.87 -5.53
CA GLY A 84 -11.83 -38.31 -5.48
C GLY A 84 -13.15 -38.68 -4.79
N TYR A 85 -13.79 -37.76 -4.06
CA TYR A 85 -15.11 -38.04 -3.47
C TYR A 85 -16.23 -38.01 -4.53
N VAL A 86 -16.82 -39.17 -4.82
CA VAL A 86 -18.03 -39.28 -5.65
C VAL A 86 -19.25 -39.01 -4.76
N PRO A 87 -19.96 -37.87 -4.92
CA PRO A 87 -21.14 -37.60 -4.13
C PRO A 87 -22.22 -38.63 -4.41
N LYS A 88 -22.84 -39.15 -3.34
CA LYS A 88 -23.95 -40.10 -3.44
C LYS A 88 -25.07 -39.50 -4.30
N VAL A 89 -25.55 -40.26 -5.29
CA VAL A 89 -26.65 -39.85 -6.17
C VAL A 89 -27.93 -39.67 -5.33
N PRO A 90 -28.65 -38.55 -5.45
CA PRO A 90 -29.92 -38.36 -4.77
C PRO A 90 -30.94 -39.43 -5.19
N PHE A 91 -31.77 -39.88 -4.26
CA PHE A 91 -32.84 -40.84 -4.56
C PHE A 91 -34.10 -40.50 -3.78
N VAL A 92 -35.24 -40.92 -4.33
CA VAL A 92 -36.54 -40.71 -3.69
C VAL A 92 -36.58 -41.46 -2.35
N GLY A 93 -36.94 -40.76 -1.28
CA GLY A 93 -36.94 -41.28 0.09
C GLY A 93 -35.73 -40.88 0.94
N MET A 94 -34.69 -40.26 0.36
CA MET A 94 -33.55 -39.74 1.13
C MET A 94 -33.99 -38.63 2.11
N MET A 95 -33.43 -38.63 3.33
CA MET A 95 -33.83 -37.75 4.44
C MET A 95 -32.71 -36.79 4.83
N PHE A 96 -33.08 -35.55 5.18
CA PHE A 96 -32.19 -34.50 5.67
C PHE A 96 -32.79 -33.83 6.91
N ASP A 97 -31.95 -33.29 7.78
CA ASP A 97 -32.45 -32.62 8.99
C ASP A 97 -32.94 -31.20 8.68
N THR A 98 -32.36 -30.55 7.68
CA THR A 98 -32.75 -29.21 7.23
C THR A 98 -32.85 -29.13 5.70
N PRO A 99 -33.61 -28.19 5.12
CA PRO A 99 -33.69 -28.02 3.67
C PRO A 99 -32.37 -27.50 3.08
N GLU A 100 -31.53 -26.82 3.88
CA GLU A 100 -30.18 -26.38 3.50
C GLU A 100 -29.25 -27.56 3.29
N LEU A 101 -29.28 -28.58 4.18
CA LEU A 101 -28.50 -29.81 4.01
C LEU A 101 -28.90 -30.54 2.71
N ALA A 102 -30.20 -30.52 2.37
CA ALA A 102 -30.68 -31.10 1.12
C ALA A 102 -30.19 -30.32 -0.11
N LEU A 103 -30.19 -28.98 -0.04
CA LEU A 103 -29.62 -28.12 -1.08
C LEU A 103 -28.12 -28.33 -1.23
N GLN A 104 -27.36 -28.41 -0.13
CA GLN A 104 -25.92 -28.66 -0.14
C GLN A 104 -25.59 -30.02 -0.76
N HIS A 105 -26.35 -31.06 -0.41
CA HIS A 105 -26.19 -32.38 -1.02
C HIS A 105 -26.45 -32.35 -2.53
N TYR A 106 -27.53 -31.69 -2.96
CA TYR A 106 -27.84 -31.56 -4.39
C TYR A 106 -26.83 -30.71 -5.15
N ASN A 107 -26.31 -29.64 -4.53
CA ASN A 107 -25.25 -28.83 -5.12
C ASN A 107 -23.94 -29.61 -5.29
N ARG A 108 -23.58 -30.47 -4.33
CA ARG A 108 -22.41 -31.37 -4.45
C ARG A 108 -22.57 -32.34 -5.61
N TYR A 109 -23.74 -32.98 -5.72
CA TYR A 109 -24.07 -33.81 -6.89
C TYR A 109 -23.99 -32.99 -8.19
N ALA A 110 -24.57 -31.80 -8.23
CA ALA A 110 -24.57 -30.92 -9.40
C ALA A 110 -23.16 -30.46 -9.81
N HIS A 111 -22.27 -30.23 -8.84
CA HIS A 111 -20.86 -29.92 -9.10
C HIS A 111 -20.12 -31.11 -9.73
N HIS A 112 -20.36 -32.33 -9.23
CA HIS A 112 -19.78 -33.53 -9.81
C HIS A 112 -20.24 -33.75 -11.27
N ILE A 113 -21.54 -33.62 -11.54
CA ILE A 113 -22.11 -33.79 -12.89
C ILE A 113 -21.81 -32.61 -13.83
N GLY A 114 -21.64 -31.38 -13.32
CA GLY A 114 -21.26 -30.22 -14.13
C GLY A 114 -22.41 -29.28 -14.52
N PHE A 115 -23.40 -29.08 -13.64
CA PHE A 115 -24.47 -28.10 -13.84
C PHE A 115 -24.67 -27.20 -12.61
N SER A 116 -25.39 -26.09 -12.79
CA SER A 116 -25.69 -25.15 -11.70
C SER A 116 -27.12 -25.33 -11.18
N VAL A 117 -27.31 -25.25 -9.87
CA VAL A 117 -28.64 -25.35 -9.24
C VAL A 117 -29.25 -23.96 -9.01
N LYS A 118 -30.56 -23.84 -9.22
CA LYS A 118 -31.38 -22.70 -8.76
C LYS A 118 -32.63 -23.21 -8.04
N ILE A 119 -33.20 -22.39 -7.16
CA ILE A 119 -34.49 -22.65 -6.54
C ILE A 119 -35.58 -22.25 -7.55
N GLU A 120 -36.43 -23.20 -7.94
CA GLU A 120 -37.59 -22.93 -8.80
C GLU A 120 -38.78 -22.43 -7.98
N SER A 121 -39.05 -23.09 -6.85
CA SER A 121 -40.10 -22.69 -5.94
C SER A 121 -39.85 -23.18 -4.52
N SER A 122 -40.28 -22.37 -3.56
CA SER A 122 -40.49 -22.78 -2.17
C SER A 122 -41.98 -22.61 -1.85
N ARG A 123 -42.56 -23.51 -1.05
CA ARG A 123 -43.95 -23.38 -0.60
C ARG A 123 -44.02 -23.49 0.91
N ARG A 124 -44.84 -22.63 1.50
CA ARG A 124 -45.22 -22.69 2.91
C ARG A 124 -46.45 -23.57 3.09
N CYS A 125 -46.52 -24.29 4.20
CA CYS A 125 -47.69 -25.05 4.61
C CYS A 125 -48.81 -24.08 4.99
N ALA A 126 -50.02 -24.37 4.52
CA ALA A 126 -51.19 -23.52 4.77
C ALA A 126 -51.68 -23.58 6.23
N LYS A 127 -51.22 -24.55 7.02
CA LYS A 127 -51.69 -24.77 8.41
C LYS A 127 -50.87 -24.01 9.46
N ASP A 128 -49.57 -23.86 9.25
CA ASP A 128 -48.63 -23.27 10.21
C ASP A 128 -47.79 -22.11 9.62
N GLY A 129 -47.89 -21.86 8.31
CA GLY A 129 -47.13 -20.80 7.63
C GLY A 129 -45.64 -21.07 7.45
N GLU A 130 -45.16 -22.26 7.85
CA GLU A 130 -43.76 -22.65 7.77
C GLU A 130 -43.42 -23.26 6.40
N LEU A 131 -42.15 -23.19 5.99
CA LEU A 131 -41.70 -23.78 4.72
C LEU A 131 -41.86 -25.31 4.78
N ASP A 132 -42.58 -25.87 3.80
CA ASP A 132 -42.91 -27.31 3.73
C ASP A 132 -42.36 -27.98 2.46
N LYS A 133 -41.95 -27.20 1.45
CA LYS A 133 -41.50 -27.76 0.18
C LYS A 133 -40.50 -26.88 -0.54
N PHE A 134 -39.46 -27.49 -1.08
CA PHE A 134 -38.53 -26.86 -2.03
C PHE A 134 -38.43 -27.66 -3.31
N VAL A 135 -38.27 -26.95 -4.43
CA VAL A 135 -37.95 -27.52 -5.74
C VAL A 135 -36.66 -26.87 -6.24
N TYR A 136 -35.61 -27.67 -6.35
CA TYR A 136 -34.31 -27.28 -6.89
C TYR A 136 -34.21 -27.79 -8.34
N VAL A 137 -33.76 -26.95 -9.27
CA VAL A 137 -33.69 -27.28 -10.70
C VAL A 137 -32.36 -26.85 -11.30
N CYS A 138 -32.02 -27.39 -12.48
CA CYS A 138 -30.91 -26.88 -13.29
C CYS A 138 -31.10 -25.39 -13.65
N ASN A 139 -30.02 -24.62 -13.72
CA ASN A 139 -30.05 -23.20 -14.11
C ASN A 139 -30.64 -22.97 -15.52
N LYS A 140 -30.48 -23.93 -16.43
CA LYS A 140 -31.08 -23.95 -17.77
C LYS A 140 -32.54 -24.43 -17.82
N SER A 141 -33.18 -24.69 -16.66
CA SER A 141 -34.62 -24.97 -16.58
C SER A 141 -35.46 -23.75 -16.94
N GLY A 142 -36.59 -23.99 -17.62
CA GLY A 142 -37.50 -22.96 -18.12
C GLY A 142 -37.44 -22.82 -19.64
N LYS A 143 -38.51 -22.27 -20.22
CA LYS A 143 -38.58 -22.03 -21.66
C LYS A 143 -37.64 -20.88 -22.06
N PRO A 144 -37.04 -20.93 -23.26
CA PRO A 144 -36.35 -19.77 -23.83
C PRO A 144 -37.26 -18.53 -23.76
N ARG A 145 -36.70 -17.37 -23.43
CA ARG A 145 -37.45 -16.11 -23.56
C ARG A 145 -37.51 -15.76 -25.04
N GLU A 146 -38.71 -15.55 -25.57
CA GLU A 146 -38.90 -14.90 -26.87
C GLU A 146 -38.42 -13.44 -26.74
N GLU A 147 -37.65 -12.97 -27.73
CA GLU A 147 -37.11 -11.61 -27.73
C GLU A 147 -38.22 -10.61 -28.04
N GLU A 148 -38.86 -10.04 -27.02
CA GLU A 148 -39.68 -8.83 -27.22
C GLU A 148 -38.75 -7.63 -27.42
N ALA A 149 -38.81 -7.04 -28.62
CA ALA A 149 -38.11 -5.83 -28.99
C ALA A 149 -38.67 -4.61 -28.22
N VAL A 150 -38.20 -4.39 -26.99
CA VAL A 150 -38.47 -3.15 -26.26
C VAL A 150 -37.24 -2.24 -26.35
N PRO A 151 -37.36 -1.01 -26.90
CA PRO A 151 -36.24 -0.10 -27.05
C PRO A 151 -36.01 0.64 -25.72
N VAL A 152 -35.36 -0.03 -24.77
CA VAL A 152 -34.73 0.65 -23.63
C VAL A 152 -33.24 0.34 -23.69
N LYS A 153 -32.39 1.35 -23.45
CA LYS A 153 -30.94 1.19 -23.30
C LYS A 153 -30.61 0.21 -22.16
N GLN A 154 -30.74 -1.09 -22.41
CA GLN A 154 -30.39 -2.14 -21.46
C GLN A 154 -28.88 -2.34 -21.51
N ARG A 155 -28.26 -2.47 -20.34
CA ARG A 155 -26.87 -2.93 -20.23
C ARG A 155 -26.77 -4.30 -20.92
N ASN A 156 -25.87 -4.45 -21.89
CA ASN A 156 -25.50 -5.76 -22.48
C ASN A 156 -25.07 -6.74 -21.37
N ARG A 157 -26.02 -7.54 -20.86
CA ARG A 157 -25.77 -8.61 -19.89
C ARG A 157 -25.81 -9.94 -20.64
N LYS A 158 -24.77 -10.76 -20.49
CA LYS A 158 -24.79 -12.15 -20.99
C LYS A 158 -25.85 -12.92 -20.20
N LEU A 159 -26.90 -13.40 -20.88
CA LEU A 159 -27.96 -14.21 -20.30
C LEU A 159 -27.65 -15.71 -20.45
N THR A 160 -28.02 -16.52 -19.46
CA THR A 160 -27.97 -17.98 -19.59
C THR A 160 -29.10 -18.42 -20.50
N VAL A 161 -28.77 -19.12 -21.58
CA VAL A 161 -29.77 -19.72 -22.47
C VAL A 161 -30.51 -20.82 -21.72
N LEU A 162 -31.84 -20.71 -21.66
CA LEU A 162 -32.71 -21.72 -21.06
C LEU A 162 -33.05 -22.78 -22.11
N THR A 163 -32.99 -24.05 -21.75
CA THR A 163 -33.16 -25.20 -22.66
C THR A 163 -34.31 -26.12 -22.21
N ASP A 164 -35.22 -25.58 -21.38
CA ASP A 164 -36.31 -26.31 -20.76
C ASP A 164 -35.85 -27.60 -20.03
N CYS A 165 -34.68 -27.52 -19.38
CA CYS A 165 -34.06 -28.64 -18.69
C CYS A 165 -34.95 -29.20 -17.57
N LYS A 166 -35.13 -30.53 -17.55
CA LYS A 166 -36.04 -31.23 -16.63
C LYS A 166 -35.37 -31.74 -15.35
N ALA A 167 -34.04 -31.69 -15.27
CA ALA A 167 -33.28 -32.10 -14.09
C ALA A 167 -33.72 -31.30 -12.85
N LYS A 168 -34.16 -32.02 -11.81
CA LYS A 168 -34.70 -31.41 -10.58
C LYS A 168 -34.66 -32.34 -9.37
N LEU A 169 -34.62 -31.71 -8.19
CA LEU A 169 -34.80 -32.36 -6.89
C LEU A 169 -35.94 -31.66 -6.13
N ARG A 170 -36.90 -32.43 -5.64
CA ARG A 170 -38.01 -31.94 -4.81
C ARG A 170 -37.91 -32.52 -3.41
N VAL A 171 -37.87 -31.65 -2.42
CA VAL A 171 -37.88 -32.02 -1.01
C VAL A 171 -39.14 -31.49 -0.34
N LYS A 172 -39.72 -32.30 0.54
CA LYS A 172 -40.90 -31.95 1.33
C LYS A 172 -40.62 -32.26 2.81
N ARG A 173 -41.13 -31.43 3.71
CA ARG A 173 -41.05 -31.67 5.15
C ARG A 173 -41.88 -32.90 5.52
N ASP A 174 -41.31 -33.74 6.37
CA ASP A 174 -41.87 -35.00 6.88
C ASP A 174 -41.51 -35.10 8.37
N GLY A 175 -42.42 -34.59 9.22
CA GLY A 175 -42.16 -34.36 10.64
C GLY A 175 -41.06 -33.32 10.86
N ALA A 176 -40.03 -33.66 11.65
CA ALA A 176 -38.88 -32.81 11.93
C ALA A 176 -37.78 -32.86 10.85
N ARG A 177 -37.97 -33.64 9.78
CA ARG A 177 -36.95 -33.88 8.74
C ARG A 177 -37.51 -33.55 7.36
N TRP A 178 -36.65 -33.59 6.36
CA TRP A 178 -36.92 -33.25 4.97
C TRP A 178 -36.67 -34.44 4.06
N LYS A 179 -37.70 -34.89 3.34
CA LYS A 179 -37.68 -36.06 2.48
C LYS A 179 -37.63 -35.70 1.00
N VAL A 180 -36.76 -36.36 0.24
CA VAL A 180 -36.78 -36.29 -1.22
C VAL A 180 -38.02 -37.01 -1.75
N THR A 181 -38.90 -36.27 -2.42
CA THR A 181 -40.15 -36.80 -3.00
C THR A 181 -40.08 -36.98 -4.51
N GLN A 182 -39.14 -36.31 -5.18
CA GLN A 182 -38.92 -36.46 -6.62
C GLN A 182 -37.46 -36.14 -6.94
N PHE A 183 -36.85 -36.97 -7.79
CA PHE A 183 -35.54 -36.73 -8.37
C PHE A 183 -35.60 -37.06 -9.86
N VAL A 184 -35.11 -36.14 -10.70
CA VAL A 184 -34.98 -36.32 -12.15
C VAL A 184 -33.54 -36.02 -12.52
N GLU A 185 -32.85 -37.02 -13.04
CA GLU A 185 -31.43 -36.96 -13.40
C GLU A 185 -31.20 -36.43 -14.83
N VAL A 186 -32.13 -36.70 -15.75
CA VAL A 186 -31.94 -36.43 -17.18
C VAL A 186 -31.84 -34.93 -17.48
N HIS A 187 -30.76 -34.54 -18.18
CA HIS A 187 -30.54 -33.20 -18.72
C HIS A 187 -30.90 -33.13 -20.21
N THR A 188 -31.45 -32.01 -20.66
CA THR A 188 -31.78 -31.75 -22.09
C THR A 188 -30.66 -31.00 -22.82
N HIS A 189 -29.49 -30.88 -22.20
CA HIS A 189 -28.34 -30.15 -22.71
C HIS A 189 -27.05 -30.81 -22.21
N GLU A 190 -25.95 -30.56 -22.91
CA GLU A 190 -24.62 -30.98 -22.44
C GLU A 190 -24.26 -30.29 -21.12
N VAL A 191 -23.71 -31.07 -20.20
CA VAL A 191 -23.20 -30.62 -18.90
C VAL A 191 -21.69 -30.33 -19.01
N ILE A 192 -21.17 -29.50 -18.10
CA ILE A 192 -19.76 -29.09 -18.13
C ILE A 192 -18.90 -30.20 -17.51
N ASP A 193 -18.22 -30.96 -18.36
CA ASP A 193 -17.32 -32.03 -17.93
C ASP A 193 -15.97 -31.48 -17.42
N LYS A 194 -15.43 -30.45 -18.10
CA LYS A 194 -14.13 -29.85 -17.76
C LYS A 194 -14.13 -29.22 -16.36
N PHE A 195 -13.40 -29.84 -15.42
CA PHE A 195 -13.29 -29.41 -14.01
C PHE A 195 -13.01 -27.91 -13.85
N ALA A 196 -12.02 -27.38 -14.57
CA ALA A 196 -11.62 -25.96 -14.50
C ALA A 196 -12.73 -24.96 -14.90
N LEU A 197 -13.79 -25.41 -15.59
CA LEU A 197 -14.92 -24.58 -15.99
C LEU A 197 -16.06 -24.57 -14.97
N LYS A 198 -16.08 -25.52 -14.03
CA LYS A 198 -17.16 -25.68 -13.03
C LYS A 198 -17.27 -24.46 -12.10
N LYS A 199 -16.16 -23.80 -11.78
CA LYS A 199 -16.12 -22.53 -11.00
C LYS A 199 -16.82 -21.32 -11.65
N TYR A 200 -17.20 -21.40 -12.93
CA TYR A 200 -17.99 -20.35 -13.59
C TYR A 200 -19.50 -20.59 -13.50
N LEU A 201 -19.92 -21.77 -13.01
CA LEU A 201 -21.31 -22.06 -12.70
C LEU A 201 -21.74 -21.27 -11.46
N ARG A 202 -22.89 -20.60 -11.54
CA ARG A 202 -23.33 -19.61 -10.54
C ARG A 202 -23.44 -20.17 -9.13
N SER A 203 -23.90 -21.40 -8.99
CA SER A 203 -24.04 -22.08 -7.69
C SER A 203 -22.72 -22.51 -7.05
N HIS A 204 -21.65 -22.63 -7.85
CA HIS A 204 -20.36 -23.19 -7.42
C HIS A 204 -19.28 -22.11 -7.24
N ASN A 205 -19.49 -20.91 -7.80
CA ASN A 205 -18.55 -19.80 -7.76
C ASN A 205 -18.56 -18.99 -6.44
N LYS A 206 -18.75 -19.63 -5.29
CA LYS A 206 -18.77 -18.97 -3.98
C LYS A 206 -17.43 -19.17 -3.26
N ILE A 207 -17.03 -18.17 -2.49
CA ILE A 207 -15.86 -18.27 -1.60
C ILE A 207 -16.32 -18.93 -0.28
N PRO A 208 -15.69 -20.03 0.17
CA PRO A 208 -15.95 -20.64 1.48
C PRO A 208 -15.81 -19.65 2.64
N ALA A 209 -16.53 -19.86 3.74
CA ALA A 209 -16.56 -18.92 4.86
C ALA A 209 -15.20 -18.81 5.59
N GLU A 210 -14.44 -19.89 5.59
CA GLU A 210 -13.11 -20.02 6.16
C GLU A 210 -12.11 -19.22 5.34
N GLU A 211 -12.18 -19.37 4.01
CA GLU A 211 -11.29 -18.67 3.09
C GLU A 211 -11.60 -17.18 2.97
N LYS A 212 -12.85 -16.77 3.22
CA LYS A 212 -13.20 -15.35 3.35
C LYS A 212 -12.31 -14.66 4.39
N LYS A 213 -12.09 -15.28 5.56
CA LYS A 213 -11.22 -14.71 6.61
C LYS A 213 -9.77 -14.59 6.16
N PHE A 214 -9.27 -15.58 5.39
CA PHE A 214 -7.93 -15.51 4.84
C PHE A 214 -7.83 -14.40 3.77
N ILE A 215 -8.83 -14.27 2.91
CA ILE A 215 -8.93 -13.17 1.95
C ILE A 215 -9.07 -11.82 2.64
N ASP A 216 -9.79 -11.73 3.77
CA ASP A 216 -9.89 -10.53 4.60
C ASP A 216 -8.50 -10.12 5.09
N LEU A 217 -7.73 -11.06 5.64
CA LEU A 217 -6.34 -10.83 6.08
C LEU A 217 -5.45 -10.34 4.93
N LEU A 218 -5.49 -11.01 3.77
CA LEU A 218 -4.71 -10.61 2.60
C LEU A 218 -5.13 -9.22 2.08
N HIS A 219 -6.42 -8.92 2.13
CA HIS A 219 -6.94 -7.61 1.75
C HIS A 219 -6.54 -6.53 2.78
N GLU A 220 -6.50 -6.84 4.07
CA GLU A 220 -6.04 -5.96 5.16
C GLU A 220 -4.54 -5.64 5.10
N VAL A 221 -3.75 -6.37 4.33
CA VAL A 221 -2.35 -6.03 4.00
C VAL A 221 -2.22 -5.42 2.61
N ASN A 222 -3.32 -4.88 2.08
CA ASN A 222 -3.40 -4.17 0.81
C ASN A 222 -3.02 -4.98 -0.44
N LEU A 223 -3.23 -6.31 -0.42
CA LEU A 223 -3.09 -7.12 -1.63
C LEU A 223 -4.26 -6.91 -2.58
N THR A 224 -3.94 -6.69 -3.85
CA THR A 224 -4.95 -6.58 -4.91
C THR A 224 -5.66 -7.92 -5.11
N SER A 225 -6.92 -7.90 -5.54
CA SER A 225 -7.68 -9.13 -5.84
C SER A 225 -6.95 -10.04 -6.85
N GLY A 226 -6.13 -9.47 -7.74
CA GLY A 226 -5.26 -10.23 -8.64
C GLY A 226 -4.16 -11.00 -7.92
N ARG A 227 -3.44 -10.35 -6.99
CA ARG A 227 -2.41 -11.00 -6.15
C ARG A 227 -3.02 -12.02 -5.18
N ILE A 228 -4.18 -11.72 -4.60
CA ILE A 228 -4.92 -12.68 -3.77
C ILE A 228 -5.23 -13.93 -4.59
N MET A 229 -5.72 -13.79 -5.82
CA MET A 229 -5.99 -14.94 -6.70
C MET A 229 -4.73 -15.69 -7.15
N GLU A 230 -3.57 -15.04 -7.19
CA GLU A 230 -2.28 -15.72 -7.39
C GLU A 230 -1.92 -16.59 -6.19
N ILE A 231 -2.01 -16.05 -4.98
CA ILE A 231 -1.78 -16.80 -3.74
C ILE A 231 -2.75 -17.99 -3.64
N MET A 232 -4.04 -17.78 -3.92
CA MET A 232 -4.99 -18.89 -3.95
C MET A 232 -4.64 -19.91 -5.04
N GLY A 233 -4.11 -19.46 -6.18
CA GLY A 233 -3.62 -20.35 -7.23
C GLY A 233 -2.48 -21.25 -6.75
N GLU A 234 -1.52 -20.70 -6.02
CA GLU A 234 -0.40 -21.46 -5.43
C GLU A 234 -0.89 -22.46 -4.37
N LEU A 235 -1.82 -22.05 -3.49
CA LEU A 235 -2.39 -22.93 -2.45
C LEU A 235 -3.16 -24.12 -3.04
N TYR A 236 -3.79 -23.94 -4.20
CA TYR A 236 -4.53 -24.98 -4.91
C TYR A 236 -3.70 -25.69 -5.99
N GLY A 237 -2.39 -25.41 -6.08
CA GLY A 237 -1.46 -25.95 -7.09
C GLY A 237 -1.63 -25.37 -8.50
N SER A 238 -2.77 -24.75 -8.81
CA SER A 238 -2.93 -23.87 -9.97
C SER A 238 -4.16 -22.98 -9.86
N LYS A 239 -4.18 -21.87 -10.59
CA LYS A 239 -5.41 -21.05 -10.77
C LYS A 239 -6.57 -21.82 -11.40
N GLN A 240 -6.33 -22.96 -12.04
CA GLN A 240 -7.39 -23.79 -12.63
C GLN A 240 -8.19 -24.52 -11.56
N ASN A 241 -7.52 -24.91 -10.46
CA ASN A 241 -8.07 -25.71 -9.36
C ASN A 241 -8.83 -24.89 -8.32
N VAL A 242 -8.62 -23.56 -8.28
CA VAL A 242 -9.34 -22.67 -7.35
C VAL A 242 -10.87 -22.75 -7.62
N PRO A 243 -11.72 -22.99 -6.59
CA PRO A 243 -13.14 -23.26 -6.77
C PRO A 243 -13.98 -22.02 -7.14
N TYR A 244 -13.40 -20.83 -7.08
CA TYR A 244 -14.01 -19.57 -7.49
C TYR A 244 -13.10 -18.78 -8.43
N ASN A 245 -13.68 -17.80 -9.11
CA ASN A 245 -12.94 -16.95 -10.04
C ASN A 245 -12.55 -15.59 -9.45
N SER A 246 -11.67 -14.89 -10.17
CA SER A 246 -11.15 -13.58 -9.76
C SER A 246 -12.22 -12.51 -9.60
N LYS A 247 -13.34 -12.62 -10.33
CA LYS A 247 -14.45 -11.67 -10.20
C LYS A 247 -15.17 -11.84 -8.87
N THR A 248 -15.28 -13.07 -8.35
CA THR A 248 -15.86 -13.33 -7.03
C THR A 248 -15.02 -12.71 -5.93
N VAL A 249 -13.69 -12.89 -5.97
CA VAL A 249 -12.77 -12.25 -5.02
C VAL A 249 -12.85 -10.74 -5.14
N SER A 250 -12.82 -10.19 -6.36
CA SER A 250 -12.93 -8.74 -6.59
C SER A 250 -14.25 -8.16 -6.05
N ASN A 251 -15.37 -8.86 -6.23
CA ASN A 251 -16.66 -8.45 -5.69
C ASN A 251 -16.69 -8.53 -4.16
N TYR A 252 -16.07 -9.57 -3.57
CA TYR A 252 -15.99 -9.73 -2.12
C TYR A 252 -15.14 -8.65 -1.48
N THR A 253 -13.92 -8.40 -1.98
CA THR A 253 -13.05 -7.33 -1.48
C THR A 253 -13.67 -5.95 -1.70
N ALA A 254 -14.42 -5.73 -2.79
CA ALA A 254 -15.17 -4.50 -3.00
C ALA A 254 -16.33 -4.31 -1.99
N LYS A 255 -16.94 -5.39 -1.51
CA LYS A 255 -17.92 -5.32 -0.41
C LYS A 255 -17.25 -4.93 0.91
N LEU A 256 -16.07 -5.49 1.20
CA LEU A 256 -15.28 -5.11 2.38
C LEU A 256 -14.92 -3.62 2.36
N GLY A 257 -14.51 -3.09 1.20
CA GLY A 257 -14.17 -1.67 1.03
C GLY A 257 -15.37 -0.72 0.92
N ASN A 258 -16.61 -1.22 0.83
CA ASN A 258 -17.83 -0.40 0.80
C ASN A 258 -18.52 -0.29 2.17
N TYR A 259 -18.05 -1.02 3.18
CA TYR A 259 -18.46 -0.81 4.57
C TYR A 259 -17.90 0.55 5.03
N ASP A 260 -18.78 1.43 5.51
CA ASP A 260 -18.49 2.72 6.16
C ASP A 260 -18.12 3.99 5.34
N ARG A 261 -18.70 4.17 4.15
CA ARG A 261 -18.68 5.50 3.50
C ARG A 261 -19.44 6.60 4.26
N ILE A 262 -20.31 6.25 5.21
CA ILE A 262 -21.14 7.20 5.99
C ILE A 262 -20.51 7.48 7.36
N LYS A 263 -19.69 6.57 7.90
CA LYS A 263 -19.17 6.64 9.27
C LYS A 263 -17.64 6.75 9.39
N ASP A 264 -16.90 6.84 8.29
CA ASP A 264 -15.44 6.92 8.27
C ASP A 264 -14.83 7.89 9.30
N ILE A 265 -15.20 9.18 9.29
CA ILE A 265 -14.71 10.15 10.29
C ILE A 265 -15.17 9.81 11.71
N PRO A 266 -16.47 9.59 11.99
CA PRO A 266 -16.90 9.16 13.32
C PRO A 266 -16.16 7.94 13.88
N GLU A 267 -15.95 6.90 13.05
CA GLU A 267 -15.20 5.69 13.44
C GLU A 267 -13.73 6.01 13.68
N LEU A 268 -13.11 6.87 12.88
CA LEU A 268 -11.72 7.30 13.08
C LEU A 268 -11.56 8.05 14.40
N LEU A 269 -12.48 8.96 14.72
CA LEU A 269 -12.45 9.71 15.97
C LEU A 269 -12.72 8.81 17.19
N GLU A 270 -13.64 7.85 17.08
CA GLU A 270 -13.84 6.83 18.11
C GLU A 270 -12.58 5.99 18.30
N TYR A 271 -11.91 5.62 17.21
CA TYR A 271 -10.64 4.90 17.26
C TYR A 271 -9.51 5.72 17.91
N PHE A 272 -9.46 7.03 17.66
CA PHE A 272 -8.53 7.94 18.34
C PHE A 272 -8.81 8.04 19.84
N GLU A 273 -10.08 8.09 20.26
CA GLU A 273 -10.44 8.05 21.67
C GLU A 273 -10.09 6.72 22.33
N GLU A 274 -10.25 5.58 21.64
CA GLU A 274 -9.78 4.28 22.15
C GLU A 274 -8.25 4.26 22.32
N ILE A 275 -7.49 4.77 21.34
CA ILE A 275 -6.02 4.88 21.45
C ILE A 275 -5.65 5.77 22.62
N LYS A 276 -6.36 6.88 22.83
CA LYS A 276 -6.09 7.82 23.91
C LYS A 276 -6.30 7.24 25.32
N LYS A 277 -7.10 6.18 25.46
CA LYS A 277 -7.23 5.43 26.73
C LYS A 277 -5.95 4.69 27.08
N ASP A 278 -5.28 4.13 26.07
CA ASP A 278 -4.03 3.38 26.23
C ASP A 278 -2.79 4.31 26.20
N ASP A 279 -2.86 5.39 25.41
CA ASP A 279 -1.86 6.45 25.28
C ASP A 279 -2.46 7.84 25.59
N PRO A 280 -2.44 8.30 26.85
CA PRO A 280 -2.97 9.60 27.24
C PRO A 280 -2.26 10.80 26.59
N ARG A 281 -1.04 10.62 26.05
CA ARG A 281 -0.25 11.66 25.36
C ARG A 281 -0.51 11.65 23.84
N PHE A 282 -1.30 10.70 23.33
CA PHE A 282 -1.80 10.74 21.96
C PHE A 282 -2.56 12.05 21.72
N PHE A 283 -2.15 12.78 20.69
CA PHE A 283 -2.67 14.10 20.38
C PHE A 283 -3.29 14.10 18.99
N TYR A 284 -4.51 14.61 18.89
CA TYR A 284 -5.14 14.86 17.60
C TYR A 284 -5.99 16.13 17.62
N ARG A 285 -6.14 16.76 16.45
CA ARG A 285 -6.98 17.93 16.20
C ARG A 285 -7.61 17.82 14.82
N PHE A 286 -8.80 18.37 14.66
CA PHE A 286 -9.43 18.50 13.35
C PHE A 286 -10.11 19.86 13.22
N LYS A 287 -10.31 20.27 11.98
CA LYS A 287 -11.03 21.50 11.61
C LYS A 287 -12.24 21.12 10.79
N LEU A 288 -13.38 21.70 11.10
CA LEU A 288 -14.62 21.52 10.35
C LEU A 288 -14.89 22.72 9.44
N ASP A 289 -15.58 22.47 8.32
CA ASP A 289 -16.18 23.53 7.51
C ASP A 289 -17.56 23.94 8.04
N ALA A 290 -18.19 24.90 7.35
CA ALA A 290 -19.52 25.41 7.69
C ALA A 290 -20.62 24.31 7.67
N GLU A 291 -20.40 23.20 6.95
CA GLU A 291 -21.31 22.06 6.88
C GLU A 291 -20.95 20.92 7.85
N ASN A 292 -20.05 21.18 8.82
CA ASN A 292 -19.49 20.22 9.78
C ASN A 292 -18.71 19.06 9.12
N LYS A 293 -18.19 19.21 7.91
CA LYS A 293 -17.31 18.21 7.29
C LYS A 293 -15.86 18.50 7.63
N VAL A 294 -15.09 17.44 7.87
CA VAL A 294 -13.66 17.57 8.15
C VAL A 294 -12.94 18.24 6.99
N GLU A 295 -12.31 19.37 7.27
CA GLU A 295 -11.45 20.13 6.38
C GLU A 295 -9.99 19.72 6.58
N ASN A 296 -9.51 19.73 7.82
CA ASN A 296 -8.16 19.31 8.14
C ASN A 296 -8.18 18.35 9.34
N LEU A 297 -7.20 17.45 9.40
CA LEU A 297 -6.97 16.51 10.49
C LEU A 297 -5.48 16.46 10.78
N PHE A 298 -5.10 16.35 12.04
CA PHE A 298 -3.73 16.15 12.47
C PHE A 298 -3.72 15.18 13.65
N TRP A 299 -2.73 14.28 13.69
CA TRP A 299 -2.51 13.38 14.81
C TRP A 299 -1.01 13.08 15.02
N VAL A 300 -0.67 12.70 16.24
CA VAL A 300 0.66 12.25 16.64
C VAL A 300 0.56 11.40 17.91
N ASP A 301 1.35 10.33 17.98
CA ASP A 301 1.44 9.47 19.17
C ASP A 301 2.45 10.01 20.20
N SER A 302 2.40 9.47 21.42
CA SER A 302 3.32 9.86 22.49
C SER A 302 4.79 9.63 22.14
N LYS A 303 5.12 8.49 21.51
CA LYS A 303 6.50 8.14 21.14
C LYS A 303 7.11 9.21 20.25
N ALA A 304 6.39 9.65 19.22
CA ALA A 304 6.80 10.71 18.31
C ALA A 304 7.01 12.06 19.04
N ARG A 305 6.12 12.40 19.98
CA ARG A 305 6.25 13.62 20.80
C ARG A 305 7.47 13.55 21.73
N ASP A 306 7.77 12.39 22.29
CA ASP A 306 8.86 12.19 23.24
C ASP A 306 10.23 12.21 22.55
N VAL A 307 10.33 11.71 21.32
CA VAL A 307 11.57 11.75 20.53
C VAL A 307 11.78 13.08 19.80
N TYR A 308 10.74 13.89 19.64
CA TYR A 308 10.82 15.15 18.89
C TYR A 308 11.90 16.12 19.43
N PRO A 309 12.02 16.38 20.75
CA PRO A 309 13.07 17.26 21.28
C PRO A 309 14.50 16.80 20.98
N LEU A 310 14.70 15.51 20.68
CA LEU A 310 16.01 14.95 20.31
C LEU A 310 16.30 15.09 18.81
N TYR A 311 15.25 15.23 17.98
CA TYR A 311 15.33 15.11 16.52
C TYR A 311 14.58 16.24 15.76
N ASN A 312 14.34 17.38 16.41
CA ASN A 312 13.71 18.57 15.81
C ASN A 312 14.68 19.40 14.94
N ASP A 313 15.92 18.96 14.81
CA ASP A 313 16.99 19.69 14.12
C ASP A 313 16.91 19.60 12.59
N CYS A 314 16.23 18.60 12.02
CA CYS A 314 15.95 18.52 10.59
C CYS A 314 14.65 17.75 10.31
N ILE A 315 13.62 18.45 9.85
CA ILE A 315 12.32 17.87 9.48
C ILE A 315 12.15 17.90 7.96
N SER A 316 11.66 16.81 7.39
CA SER A 316 11.15 16.75 6.03
C SER A 316 9.63 16.78 6.06
N PHE A 317 9.03 17.66 5.26
CA PHE A 317 7.59 17.79 5.12
C PHE A 317 7.23 17.82 3.64
N ASP A 318 6.27 16.98 3.25
CA ASP A 318 5.87 16.84 1.85
C ASP A 318 4.43 16.32 1.79
N THR A 319 3.69 16.75 0.77
CA THR A 319 2.29 16.34 0.62
C THR A 319 2.13 15.28 -0.45
N THR A 320 1.49 14.17 -0.07
CA THR A 320 1.21 13.06 -0.98
C THR A 320 -0.28 12.95 -1.28
N PHE A 321 -0.62 13.10 -2.56
CA PHE A 321 -1.97 12.92 -3.09
C PHE A 321 -2.38 11.46 -3.26
N MET A 322 -3.69 11.27 -3.48
CA MET A 322 -4.32 9.99 -3.84
C MET A 322 -4.09 8.89 -2.79
N THR A 323 -4.05 9.27 -1.52
CA THR A 323 -3.83 8.37 -0.40
C THR A 323 -5.15 7.83 0.18
N ASN A 324 -6.27 8.49 -0.08
CA ASN A 324 -7.57 8.15 0.48
C ASN A 324 -8.73 8.48 -0.48
N GLN A 325 -9.91 7.95 -0.19
CA GLN A 325 -11.13 8.08 -1.00
C GLN A 325 -11.62 9.53 -1.20
N TYR A 326 -11.23 10.46 -0.31
CA TYR A 326 -11.57 11.88 -0.40
C TYR A 326 -10.56 12.69 -1.23
N SER A 327 -9.46 12.06 -1.66
CA SER A 327 -8.34 12.74 -2.32
C SER A 327 -7.71 13.88 -1.49
N MET A 328 -7.82 13.82 -0.16
CA MET A 328 -7.13 14.76 0.73
C MET A 328 -5.63 14.47 0.72
N PRO A 329 -4.75 15.45 0.46
CA PRO A 329 -3.31 15.28 0.62
C PRO A 329 -2.95 14.81 2.03
N CYS A 330 -2.14 13.75 2.10
CA CYS A 330 -1.47 13.30 3.32
C CYS A 330 -0.20 14.12 3.51
N ALA A 331 0.03 14.63 4.71
CA ALA A 331 1.12 15.54 5.03
C ALA A 331 1.90 15.01 6.26
N PRO A 332 2.77 14.01 6.08
CA PRO A 332 3.61 13.48 7.16
C PRO A 332 4.74 14.44 7.53
N PHE A 333 5.03 14.54 8.82
CA PHE A 333 6.23 15.17 9.37
C PHE A 333 7.27 14.08 9.61
N ILE A 334 8.40 14.15 8.89
CA ILE A 334 9.43 13.10 8.94
C ILE A 334 10.71 13.65 9.55
N GLY A 335 11.15 13.04 10.65
CA GLY A 335 12.43 13.31 11.31
C GLY A 335 13.50 12.30 10.96
N ILE A 336 14.67 12.44 11.60
CA ILE A 336 15.80 11.51 11.47
C ILE A 336 16.25 11.08 12.87
N ASN A 337 16.12 9.78 13.20
CA ASN A 337 16.56 9.26 14.50
C ASN A 337 18.09 9.08 14.57
N ARG A 338 18.60 8.56 15.70
CA ARG A 338 20.05 8.32 15.93
C ARG A 338 20.72 7.34 14.97
N TYR A 339 19.95 6.46 14.32
CA TYR A 339 20.44 5.50 13.34
C TYR A 339 20.50 6.10 11.93
N GLY A 340 20.07 7.36 11.75
CA GLY A 340 19.98 7.99 10.43
C GLY A 340 18.78 7.50 9.61
N GLN A 341 17.81 6.85 10.25
CA GLN A 341 16.56 6.37 9.65
C GLN A 341 15.49 7.46 9.71
N SER A 342 14.55 7.40 8.77
CA SER A 342 13.41 8.29 8.75
C SER A 342 12.35 7.82 9.75
N ILE A 343 11.94 8.71 10.65
CA ILE A 343 10.91 8.45 11.66
C ILE A 343 9.72 9.39 11.45
N GLN A 344 8.53 8.95 11.84
CA GLN A 344 7.32 9.77 11.76
C GLN A 344 7.20 10.59 13.05
N LEU A 345 7.07 11.91 12.90
CA LEU A 345 6.90 12.87 14.00
C LEU A 345 5.46 13.40 14.08
N GLY A 346 4.54 12.83 13.29
CA GLY A 346 3.15 13.25 13.19
C GLY A 346 2.69 13.25 11.74
N CYS A 347 1.38 13.32 11.54
CA CYS A 347 0.81 13.34 10.20
C CYS A 347 -0.52 14.09 10.20
N GLY A 348 -0.86 14.66 9.05
CA GLY A 348 -2.15 15.28 8.87
C GLY A 348 -2.75 15.08 7.47
N PHE A 349 -4.04 15.37 7.38
CA PHE A 349 -4.75 15.55 6.14
C PHE A 349 -5.17 17.00 6.00
N VAL A 350 -4.99 17.55 4.80
CA VAL A 350 -5.51 18.87 4.44
C VAL A 350 -6.54 18.72 3.33
N ARG A 351 -7.60 19.54 3.29
CA ARG A 351 -8.60 19.47 2.22
C ARG A 351 -8.03 19.91 0.87
N ASN A 352 -7.20 20.94 0.89
CA ASN A 352 -6.52 21.49 -0.27
C ASN A 352 -5.17 22.10 0.16
N GLU A 353 -4.26 22.22 -0.80
CA GLU A 353 -2.95 22.85 -0.61
C GLU A 353 -3.11 24.37 -0.66
N SER A 354 -3.61 24.94 0.44
CA SER A 354 -3.72 26.39 0.63
C SER A 354 -2.90 26.81 1.83
N SER A 355 -2.40 28.05 1.81
CA SER A 355 -1.57 28.58 2.90
C SER A 355 -2.32 28.55 4.22
N VAL A 356 -3.62 28.87 4.22
CA VAL A 356 -4.48 28.85 5.41
C VAL A 356 -4.54 27.45 6.04
N ASN A 357 -4.66 26.41 5.23
CA ASN A 357 -4.74 25.03 5.73
C ASN A 357 -3.38 24.52 6.22
N PHE A 358 -2.27 24.93 5.58
CA PHE A 358 -0.93 24.63 6.09
C PHE A 358 -0.59 25.40 7.36
N VAL A 359 -1.03 26.66 7.49
CA VAL A 359 -0.88 27.42 8.74
C VAL A 359 -1.57 26.68 9.88
N TRP A 360 -2.82 26.27 9.69
CA TRP A 360 -3.54 25.47 10.69
C TRP A 360 -2.78 24.19 11.04
N LEU A 361 -2.29 23.45 10.04
CA LEU A 361 -1.57 22.20 10.25
C LEU A 361 -0.26 22.41 11.04
N PHE A 362 0.54 23.42 10.69
CA PHE A 362 1.79 23.74 11.38
C PHE A 362 1.55 24.27 12.79
N GLU A 363 0.48 25.03 13.04
CA GLU A 363 0.09 25.43 14.39
C GLU A 363 -0.28 24.22 15.26
N ARG A 364 -1.06 23.26 14.72
CA ARG A 364 -1.41 22.04 15.47
C ARG A 364 -0.20 21.15 15.72
N PHE A 365 0.72 21.08 14.76
CA PHE A 365 1.99 20.40 14.95
C PHE A 365 2.80 21.05 16.08
N LEU A 366 2.93 22.38 16.07
CA LEU A 366 3.67 23.11 17.10
C LEU A 366 3.01 23.00 18.49
N GLU A 367 1.67 23.04 18.55
CA GLU A 367 0.89 22.77 19.78
C GLU A 367 1.21 21.38 20.33
N ALA A 368 1.25 20.35 19.47
CA ALA A 368 1.55 18.99 19.88
C ALA A 368 3.01 18.81 20.35
N MET A 369 3.93 19.61 19.82
CA MET A 369 5.35 19.62 20.18
C MET A 369 5.70 20.61 21.30
N ASP A 370 4.71 21.00 22.11
CA ASP A 370 4.88 21.88 23.27
C ASP A 370 5.55 23.23 22.93
N GLY A 371 5.28 23.75 21.73
CA GLY A 371 5.84 25.02 21.25
C GLY A 371 7.27 24.93 20.69
N LEU A 372 7.86 23.73 20.63
CA LEU A 372 9.24 23.57 20.16
C LEU A 372 9.33 23.62 18.63
N HIS A 373 9.89 24.70 18.11
CA HIS A 373 10.10 24.90 16.68
C HIS A 373 11.17 23.95 16.11
N PRO A 374 11.05 23.53 14.83
CA PRO A 374 12.14 22.86 14.14
C PRO A 374 13.30 23.81 13.86
N LEU A 375 14.55 23.32 13.86
CA LEU A 375 15.69 24.17 13.47
C LEU A 375 15.80 24.31 11.95
N ASN A 376 15.58 23.21 11.23
CA ASN A 376 15.64 23.16 9.77
C ASN A 376 14.45 22.38 9.21
N ILE A 377 13.89 22.84 8.10
CA ILE A 377 12.80 22.15 7.39
C ILE A 377 13.10 22.01 5.89
N ILE A 378 12.80 20.84 5.34
CA ILE A 378 12.90 20.53 3.92
C ILE A 378 11.51 20.29 3.37
N THR A 379 11.14 21.02 2.30
CA THR A 379 9.84 20.84 1.63
C THR A 379 9.99 20.71 0.12
N ASP A 380 8.92 20.35 -0.58
CA ASP A 380 8.81 20.60 -2.01
C ASP A 380 8.71 22.11 -2.33
N GLN A 381 8.75 22.44 -3.62
CA GLN A 381 8.69 23.83 -4.09
C GLN A 381 7.22 24.31 -4.15
N ASP A 382 6.61 24.50 -2.99
CA ASP A 382 5.23 24.97 -2.84
C ASP A 382 5.15 26.34 -2.15
N ALA A 383 4.42 27.27 -2.78
CA ALA A 383 4.31 28.65 -2.31
C ALA A 383 3.40 28.78 -1.07
N ALA A 384 2.37 27.93 -0.95
CA ALA A 384 1.48 27.91 0.19
C ALA A 384 2.19 27.37 1.43
N ILE A 385 2.96 26.29 1.30
CA ILE A 385 3.81 25.74 2.36
C ILE A 385 4.85 26.77 2.81
N ARG A 386 5.56 27.40 1.87
CA ARG A 386 6.53 28.46 2.19
C ARG A 386 5.89 29.60 2.98
N THR A 387 4.72 30.07 2.56
CA THR A 387 4.00 31.14 3.24
C THR A 387 3.60 30.72 4.66
N ALA A 388 3.10 29.49 4.82
CA ALA A 388 2.72 28.96 6.13
C ALA A 388 3.93 28.81 7.07
N ILE A 389 5.07 28.34 6.56
CA ILE A 389 6.33 28.27 7.31
C ILE A 389 6.72 29.66 7.85
N LEU A 390 6.69 30.69 6.99
CA LEU A 390 7.06 32.06 7.39
C LEU A 390 6.12 32.66 8.44
N ILE A 391 4.86 32.21 8.48
CA ILE A 391 3.87 32.68 9.46
C ILE A 391 4.04 31.96 10.80
N VAL A 392 4.24 30.64 10.79
CA VAL A 392 4.13 29.81 12.00
C VAL A 392 5.48 29.57 12.67
N PHE A 393 6.54 29.34 11.89
CA PHE A 393 7.83 28.94 12.43
C PHE A 393 8.83 30.09 12.46
N ILE A 394 9.44 30.31 13.63
CA ILE A 394 10.33 31.44 13.88
C ILE A 394 11.79 30.97 13.82
N GLY A 395 12.64 31.71 13.09
CA GLY A 395 14.10 31.50 13.08
C GLY A 395 14.57 30.23 12.37
N ILE A 396 13.69 29.56 11.61
CA ILE A 396 14.00 28.27 10.98
C ILE A 396 14.70 28.47 9.64
N ILE A 397 15.50 27.48 9.23
CA ILE A 397 16.04 27.42 7.87
C ILE A 397 15.14 26.56 6.99
N HIS A 398 14.53 27.20 5.99
CA HIS A 398 13.70 26.55 4.99
C HIS A 398 14.52 26.19 3.74
N ARG A 399 14.49 24.92 3.37
CA ARG A 399 15.14 24.39 2.18
C ARG A 399 14.12 23.70 1.26
N PHE A 400 14.25 23.89 -0.05
CA PHE A 400 13.60 23.04 -1.03
C PHE A 400 14.38 21.75 -1.28
N CYS A 401 13.63 20.67 -1.40
CA CYS A 401 14.14 19.37 -1.75
C CYS A 401 14.77 19.40 -3.15
N ARG A 402 16.07 19.09 -3.22
CA ARG A 402 16.83 19.02 -4.48
C ARG A 402 16.17 18.10 -5.51
N TRP A 403 15.65 16.94 -5.09
CA TRP A 403 15.02 15.98 -6.01
C TRP A 403 13.83 16.60 -6.76
N HIS A 404 12.89 17.25 -6.05
CA HIS A 404 11.77 17.98 -6.64
C HIS A 404 12.20 19.12 -7.57
N ILE A 405 13.23 19.88 -7.20
CA ILE A 405 13.79 20.93 -8.07
C ILE A 405 14.32 20.30 -9.36
N MET A 406 15.15 19.26 -9.27
CA MET A 406 15.74 18.60 -10.44
C MET A 406 14.70 17.90 -11.32
N GLN A 407 13.65 17.32 -10.73
CA GLN A 407 12.53 16.78 -11.49
C GLN A 407 11.84 17.89 -12.31
N LYS A 408 11.59 19.05 -11.69
CA LYS A 408 10.98 20.20 -12.38
C LYS A 408 11.89 20.77 -13.46
N VAL A 409 13.21 20.80 -13.22
CA VAL A 409 14.22 21.14 -14.24
C VAL A 409 14.12 20.16 -15.41
N GLN A 410 14.10 18.85 -15.14
CA GLN A 410 13.96 17.84 -16.19
C GLN A 410 12.63 17.97 -16.95
N GLU A 411 11.51 18.28 -16.29
CA GLU A 411 10.21 18.47 -16.94
C GLU A 411 10.17 19.69 -17.86
N LYS A 412 10.76 20.82 -17.42
CA LYS A 412 10.72 22.10 -18.14
C LYS A 412 11.85 22.29 -19.14
N LEU A 413 13.05 21.85 -18.78
CA LEU A 413 14.31 22.04 -19.51
C LEU A 413 14.89 20.74 -20.06
N GLY A 414 14.26 19.59 -19.81
CA GLY A 414 14.82 18.27 -20.16
C GLY A 414 15.22 18.13 -21.62
N THR A 415 14.36 18.53 -22.57
CA THR A 415 14.70 18.47 -24.00
C THR A 415 15.73 19.50 -24.42
N PHE A 416 15.71 20.68 -23.80
CA PHE A 416 16.65 21.78 -24.07
C PHE A 416 18.07 21.43 -23.60
N VAL A 417 18.19 20.87 -22.40
CA VAL A 417 19.46 20.51 -21.77
C VAL A 417 19.96 19.15 -22.26
N ALA A 418 19.10 18.20 -22.63
CA ALA A 418 19.53 16.92 -23.21
C ALA A 418 20.26 17.08 -24.55
N GLN A 419 19.99 18.17 -25.29
CA GLN A 419 20.69 18.51 -26.52
C GLN A 419 22.01 19.26 -26.28
N ARG A 420 22.31 19.62 -25.02
CA ARG A 420 23.46 20.43 -24.61
C ARG A 420 24.13 19.77 -23.41
N GLU A 421 24.89 18.71 -23.68
CA GLU A 421 25.54 17.92 -22.63
C GLU A 421 26.49 18.76 -21.77
N ASP A 422 27.25 19.67 -22.38
CA ASP A 422 28.16 20.55 -21.65
C ASP A 422 27.42 21.46 -20.66
N LEU A 423 26.31 22.08 -21.08
CA LEU A 423 25.43 22.86 -20.20
C LEU A 423 24.90 22.00 -19.05
N ARG A 424 24.50 20.75 -19.32
CA ARG A 424 24.00 19.84 -18.28
C ARG A 424 25.06 19.53 -17.24
N LEU A 425 26.28 19.23 -17.68
CA LEU A 425 27.40 18.91 -16.80
C LEU A 425 27.78 20.13 -15.97
N GLU A 426 27.95 21.28 -16.62
CA GLU A 426 28.29 22.53 -15.93
C GLU A 426 27.19 22.98 -14.96
N PHE A 427 25.91 22.89 -15.33
CA PHE A 427 24.79 23.21 -14.46
C PHE A 427 24.78 22.38 -13.17
N ASN A 428 24.93 21.05 -13.29
CA ASN A 428 25.02 20.19 -12.12
C ASN A 428 26.28 20.52 -11.30
N ASP A 429 27.39 20.82 -11.97
CA ASP A 429 28.64 21.15 -11.31
C ASP A 429 28.55 22.45 -10.50
N VAL A 430 27.95 23.50 -11.09
CA VAL A 430 27.71 24.79 -10.43
C VAL A 430 26.78 24.62 -9.23
N ILE A 431 25.70 23.84 -9.34
CA ILE A 431 24.76 23.65 -8.21
C ILE A 431 25.39 22.83 -7.09
N ASP A 432 26.00 21.68 -7.41
CA ASP A 432 26.42 20.73 -6.39
C ASP A 432 27.81 21.06 -5.81
N TYR A 433 28.70 21.67 -6.60
CA TYR A 433 30.10 21.86 -6.25
C TYR A 433 30.57 23.31 -6.09
N SER A 434 29.66 24.30 -6.09
CA SER A 434 29.99 25.64 -5.57
C SER A 434 29.98 25.63 -4.05
N MET A 435 31.09 26.00 -3.37
CA MET A 435 31.20 25.89 -1.91
C MET A 435 30.62 27.09 -1.17
N THR A 436 30.78 28.29 -1.71
CA THR A 436 30.29 29.55 -1.11
C THR A 436 29.24 30.20 -1.99
N PRO A 437 28.34 31.04 -1.44
CA PRO A 437 27.41 31.84 -2.23
C PRO A 437 28.14 32.66 -3.30
N GLN A 438 29.27 33.29 -2.97
CA GLN A 438 30.05 34.08 -3.91
C GLN A 438 30.57 33.25 -5.09
N GLU A 439 31.08 32.05 -4.80
CA GLU A 439 31.52 31.11 -5.84
C GLU A 439 30.34 30.70 -6.73
N PHE A 440 29.19 30.41 -6.13
CA PHE A 440 27.98 30.08 -6.89
C PHE A 440 27.56 31.23 -7.81
N GLU A 441 27.46 32.46 -7.31
CA GLU A 441 27.03 33.63 -8.10
C GLU A 441 27.95 33.84 -9.30
N GLN A 442 29.27 33.76 -9.11
CA GLN A 442 30.25 33.90 -10.18
C GLN A 442 30.14 32.78 -11.23
N ARG A 443 30.07 31.52 -10.77
CA ARG A 443 30.03 30.37 -11.66
C ARG A 443 28.70 30.26 -12.40
N TRP A 444 27.59 30.62 -11.74
CA TRP A 444 26.28 30.70 -12.36
C TRP A 444 26.25 31.75 -13.47
N ALA A 445 26.76 32.96 -13.20
CA ALA A 445 26.83 34.02 -14.20
C ALA A 445 27.66 33.58 -15.43
N ASN A 446 28.83 32.97 -15.22
CA ASN A 446 29.66 32.46 -16.30
C ASN A 446 28.96 31.37 -17.13
N MET A 447 28.31 30.40 -16.47
CA MET A 447 27.54 29.37 -17.16
C MET A 447 26.40 29.98 -17.99
N VAL A 448 25.68 30.97 -17.43
CA VAL A 448 24.56 31.63 -18.12
C VAL A 448 25.02 32.36 -19.38
N GLU A 449 26.16 33.06 -19.30
CA GLU A 449 26.77 33.77 -20.42
C GLU A 449 27.31 32.80 -21.48
N THR A 450 28.14 31.83 -21.07
CA THR A 450 28.80 30.86 -21.96
C THR A 450 27.79 30.07 -22.79
N HIS A 451 26.66 29.68 -22.19
CA HIS A 451 25.63 28.89 -22.87
C HIS A 451 24.50 29.73 -23.48
N GLY A 452 24.56 31.06 -23.35
CA GLY A 452 23.56 31.99 -23.89
C GLY A 452 22.14 31.72 -23.37
N VAL A 453 21.99 31.48 -22.07
CA VAL A 453 20.70 31.13 -21.43
C VAL A 453 20.12 32.24 -20.55
N ALA A 454 20.63 33.47 -20.65
CA ALA A 454 20.22 34.61 -19.83
C ALA A 454 18.71 34.93 -19.93
N ASP A 455 18.15 34.87 -21.15
CA ASP A 455 16.73 35.17 -21.39
C ASP A 455 15.81 33.97 -21.13
N ASN A 456 16.35 32.83 -20.68
CA ASN A 456 15.55 31.66 -20.41
C ASN A 456 14.80 31.83 -19.07
N THR A 457 13.48 31.99 -19.17
CA THR A 457 12.60 32.19 -18.01
C THR A 457 12.75 31.13 -16.92
N HIS A 458 13.11 29.88 -17.26
CA HIS A 458 13.30 28.83 -16.25
C HIS A 458 14.64 28.91 -15.54
N PHE A 459 15.70 29.41 -16.18
CA PHE A 459 16.95 29.70 -15.49
C PHE A 459 16.79 30.91 -14.57
N LEU A 460 16.03 31.93 -14.99
CA LEU A 460 15.65 33.05 -14.13
C LEU A 460 14.83 32.56 -12.90
N ASP A 461 13.79 31.75 -13.12
CA ASP A 461 13.00 31.13 -12.02
C ASP A 461 13.89 30.36 -11.02
N LEU A 462 14.91 29.64 -11.52
CA LEU A 462 15.83 28.88 -10.66
C LEU A 462 16.76 29.80 -9.89
N TYR A 463 17.29 30.83 -10.55
CA TYR A 463 18.17 31.80 -9.93
C TYR A 463 17.46 32.53 -8.77
N ASP A 464 16.20 32.92 -8.93
CA ASP A 464 15.40 33.56 -7.88
C ASP A 464 15.18 32.67 -6.64
N LEU A 465 15.28 31.34 -6.81
CA LEU A 465 15.06 30.36 -5.74
C LEU A 465 16.36 29.76 -5.20
N ARG A 466 17.52 30.21 -5.69
CA ARG A 466 18.83 29.61 -5.39
C ARG A 466 19.10 29.43 -3.90
N GLU A 467 18.75 30.42 -3.08
CA GLU A 467 18.98 30.40 -1.63
C GLU A 467 18.27 29.23 -0.92
N TYR A 468 17.17 28.73 -1.51
CA TYR A 468 16.38 27.65 -0.94
C TYR A 468 16.87 26.25 -1.34
N PHE A 469 17.60 26.07 -2.44
CA PHE A 469 17.97 24.70 -2.89
C PHE A 469 19.45 24.49 -3.18
N VAL A 470 20.22 25.56 -3.38
CA VAL A 470 21.66 25.47 -3.68
C VAL A 470 22.43 25.24 -2.37
N PRO A 471 23.17 24.12 -2.23
CA PRO A 471 23.90 23.77 -1.01
C PRO A 471 24.82 24.87 -0.46
N ALA A 472 25.37 25.73 -1.32
CA ALA A 472 26.27 26.82 -0.93
C ALA A 472 25.68 27.78 0.12
N TYR A 473 24.35 28.00 0.14
CA TYR A 473 23.70 28.94 1.05
C TYR A 473 23.43 28.36 2.45
N PHE A 474 23.41 27.03 2.59
CA PHE A 474 23.05 26.36 3.84
C PHE A 474 23.98 25.18 4.18
N ARG A 475 25.18 25.11 3.58
CA ARG A 475 26.15 24.03 3.83
C ARG A 475 26.58 23.91 5.29
N HIS A 476 26.51 25.01 6.03
CA HIS A 476 26.80 25.10 7.46
C HIS A 476 25.60 24.71 8.34
N ARG A 477 24.47 24.31 7.75
CA ARG A 477 23.25 23.88 8.44
C ARG A 477 23.13 22.36 8.40
N PHE A 478 22.53 21.82 9.45
CA PHE A 478 22.39 20.38 9.63
C PHE A 478 21.26 19.82 8.75
N PHE A 479 21.67 19.08 7.72
CA PHE A 479 20.81 18.54 6.67
C PHE A 479 21.38 17.18 6.22
N PRO A 480 21.35 16.17 7.10
CA PRO A 480 22.22 15.01 6.99
C PRO A 480 21.78 14.06 5.87
N PHE A 481 22.75 13.55 5.12
CA PHE A 481 22.59 12.38 4.23
C PHE A 481 21.61 12.56 3.06
N LEU A 482 21.43 13.77 2.54
CA LEU A 482 20.44 14.09 1.50
C LEU A 482 20.85 13.73 0.05
N GLN A 483 21.79 12.80 -0.14
CA GLN A 483 22.50 12.66 -1.43
C GLN A 483 21.80 11.82 -2.52
N THR A 484 20.77 10.99 -2.27
CA THR A 484 20.27 10.06 -3.32
C THR A 484 18.76 9.96 -3.57
N THR A 485 17.88 10.46 -2.71
CA THR A 485 16.44 10.74 -2.96
C THR A 485 15.98 11.65 -1.82
N SER A 486 14.94 12.49 -1.99
CA SER A 486 14.35 13.16 -0.81
C SER A 486 14.01 12.13 0.25
N ARG A 487 14.27 12.43 1.52
CA ARG A 487 13.80 11.60 2.64
C ARG A 487 12.28 11.46 2.60
N SER A 488 11.56 12.52 2.25
CA SER A 488 10.12 12.47 2.01
C SER A 488 9.72 11.52 0.88
N GLU A 489 10.43 11.50 -0.25
CA GLU A 489 10.05 10.63 -1.38
C GLU A 489 10.31 9.15 -1.08
N GLY A 490 11.43 8.83 -0.40
CA GLY A 490 11.67 7.48 0.09
C GLY A 490 10.56 7.01 1.04
N PHE A 491 10.14 7.89 1.95
CA PHE A 491 9.02 7.62 2.85
C PHE A 491 7.69 7.49 2.10
N ASN A 492 7.36 8.43 1.21
CA ASN A 492 6.13 8.44 0.42
C ASN A 492 6.02 7.21 -0.48
N ALA A 493 7.14 6.75 -1.04
CA ALA A 493 7.20 5.52 -1.83
C ALA A 493 6.87 4.29 -0.98
N VAL A 494 7.37 4.23 0.27
CA VAL A 494 7.00 3.17 1.22
C VAL A 494 5.54 3.31 1.64
N LEU A 495 5.08 4.51 2.02
CA LEU A 495 3.69 4.76 2.41
C LEU A 495 2.71 4.33 1.32
N LYS A 496 2.98 4.62 0.05
CA LYS A 496 2.16 4.19 -1.11
C LYS A 496 2.09 2.66 -1.29
N GLN A 497 2.97 1.88 -0.67
CA GLN A 497 2.85 0.41 -0.61
C GLN A 497 1.82 -0.04 0.43
N TYR A 498 1.59 0.78 1.46
CA TYR A 498 0.68 0.51 2.57
C TYR A 498 -0.70 1.13 2.38
N VAL A 499 -0.88 2.11 1.50
CA VAL A 499 -2.16 2.86 1.38
C VAL A 499 -2.66 2.91 -0.06
N HIS A 500 -3.97 2.93 -0.25
CA HIS A 500 -4.62 2.96 -1.56
C HIS A 500 -5.54 4.18 -1.72
N PRO A 501 -5.67 4.78 -2.92
CA PRO A 501 -6.60 5.91 -3.19
C PRO A 501 -8.09 5.65 -2.92
N HIS A 502 -8.46 4.43 -2.56
CA HIS A 502 -9.83 4.05 -2.23
C HIS A 502 -9.98 3.68 -0.75
N ASP A 503 -8.91 3.84 0.03
CA ASP A 503 -8.97 3.62 1.46
C ASP A 503 -9.76 4.74 2.12
N SER A 504 -10.65 4.35 3.03
CA SER A 504 -11.21 5.21 4.07
C SER A 504 -10.09 5.78 4.95
N LEU A 505 -10.33 6.90 5.63
CA LEU A 505 -9.32 7.47 6.55
C LEU A 505 -9.03 6.55 7.74
N VAL A 506 -10.03 5.79 8.24
CA VAL A 506 -9.81 4.73 9.25
C VAL A 506 -8.80 3.69 8.77
N ARG A 507 -9.04 3.13 7.58
CA ARG A 507 -8.14 2.15 6.96
C ARG A 507 -6.75 2.75 6.74
N PHE A 508 -6.67 3.96 6.21
CA PHE A 508 -5.39 4.66 6.04
C PHE A 508 -4.64 4.71 7.37
N PHE A 509 -5.29 5.16 8.44
CA PHE A 509 -4.66 5.29 9.75
C PHE A 509 -4.18 3.93 10.30
N LYS A 510 -4.98 2.86 10.15
CA LYS A 510 -4.55 1.50 10.53
C LYS A 510 -3.30 1.05 9.75
N GLN A 511 -3.20 1.37 8.46
CA GLN A 511 -2.01 1.07 7.66
C GLN A 511 -0.81 1.94 8.04
N TYR A 512 -1.04 3.21 8.34
CA TYR A 512 -0.04 4.14 8.86
C TYR A 512 0.57 3.62 10.17
N MET A 513 -0.23 3.07 11.08
CA MET A 513 0.27 2.44 12.31
C MET A 513 1.13 1.20 12.03
N LYS A 514 0.77 0.35 11.05
CA LYS A 514 1.61 -0.79 10.64
C LYS A 514 2.97 -0.34 10.06
N LEU A 515 3.01 0.81 9.40
CA LEU A 515 4.27 1.39 8.94
C LEU A 515 5.14 1.85 10.11
N GLN A 516 4.53 2.41 11.16
CA GLN A 516 5.25 2.78 12.39
C GLN A 516 5.84 1.54 13.08
N GLU A 517 5.07 0.45 13.20
CA GLU A 517 5.55 -0.82 13.76
C GLU A 517 6.77 -1.37 12.98
N ARG A 518 6.78 -1.25 11.65
CA ARG A 518 7.94 -1.63 10.85
C ARG A 518 9.19 -0.80 11.18
N ILE A 519 9.03 0.50 11.42
CA ILE A 519 10.15 1.38 11.78
C ILE A 519 10.71 0.93 13.13
N ASP A 520 9.84 0.67 14.10
CA ASP A 520 10.22 0.19 15.44
C ASP A 520 10.97 -1.15 15.37
N VAL A 521 10.47 -2.13 14.62
CA VAL A 521 11.16 -3.42 14.44
C VAL A 521 12.54 -3.26 13.78
N THR A 522 12.71 -2.26 12.91
CA THR A 522 14.02 -1.99 12.28
C THR A 522 14.98 -1.33 13.27
N GLU A 523 14.47 -0.54 14.22
CA GLU A 523 15.24 0.03 15.33
C GLU A 523 15.74 -1.09 16.27
N ASP A 524 14.86 -2.01 16.68
CA ASP A 524 15.21 -3.19 17.49
C ASP A 524 16.31 -4.04 16.82
N ALA A 525 16.22 -4.24 15.51
CA ALA A 525 17.22 -4.98 14.75
C ALA A 525 18.59 -4.28 14.75
N HIS A 526 18.62 -2.95 14.71
CA HIS A 526 19.88 -2.19 14.80
C HIS A 526 20.47 -2.20 16.21
N GLU A 527 19.65 -2.21 17.24
CA GLU A 527 20.09 -2.38 18.63
C GLU A 527 20.71 -3.77 18.82
N PHE A 528 20.00 -4.82 18.43
CA PHE A 528 20.52 -6.20 18.45
C PHE A 528 21.84 -6.35 17.69
N ASP A 529 21.92 -5.78 16.48
CA ASP A 529 23.14 -5.81 15.68
C ASP A 529 24.31 -5.08 16.34
N GLY A 530 24.04 -3.99 17.08
CA GLY A 530 25.06 -3.27 17.83
C GLY A 530 25.59 -4.06 19.03
N ASP A 531 24.73 -4.83 19.69
CA ASP A 531 25.07 -5.57 20.90
C ASP A 531 25.73 -6.93 20.60
N GLU A 532 25.23 -7.65 19.58
CA GLU A 532 25.59 -9.04 19.35
C GLU A 532 26.60 -9.24 18.21
N LYS A 533 26.70 -8.31 17.26
CA LYS A 533 27.57 -8.48 16.08
C LYS A 533 28.90 -7.75 16.26
N THR A 534 29.98 -8.44 15.92
CA THR A 534 31.31 -7.82 15.86
C THR A 534 31.55 -7.22 14.48
N VAL A 535 32.16 -6.03 14.46
CA VAL A 535 32.44 -5.29 13.23
C VAL A 535 33.93 -5.18 13.02
N ARG A 536 34.36 -5.48 11.79
CA ARG A 536 35.76 -5.36 11.40
C ARG A 536 36.12 -3.90 11.16
N LEU A 537 37.17 -3.45 11.85
CA LEU A 537 37.82 -2.16 11.57
C LEU A 537 38.41 -2.16 10.16
N TRP A 538 38.38 -1.02 9.49
CA TRP A 538 38.97 -0.86 8.18
C TRP A 538 40.49 -0.66 8.28
N GLY A 539 40.96 0.14 9.24
CA GLY A 539 42.37 0.30 9.56
C GLY A 539 42.64 0.18 11.06
N ASP A 540 43.92 0.19 11.43
CA ASP A 540 44.36 0.13 12.84
C ASP A 540 44.38 1.50 13.52
N PHE A 541 43.51 2.43 13.07
CA PHE A 541 43.43 3.77 13.64
C PHE A 541 42.74 3.73 15.02
N PRO A 542 43.39 4.17 16.11
CA PRO A 542 42.74 4.19 17.42
C PRO A 542 41.46 5.05 17.45
N MET A 543 41.41 6.14 16.67
CA MET A 543 40.20 6.94 16.49
C MET A 543 39.04 6.16 15.84
N GLU A 544 39.30 5.17 14.98
CA GLU A 544 38.24 4.34 14.39
C GLU A 544 37.61 3.44 15.46
N LYS A 545 38.45 2.86 16.34
CA LYS A 545 37.98 2.06 17.47
C LYS A 545 37.14 2.88 18.45
N GLN A 546 37.56 4.11 18.75
CA GLN A 546 36.78 5.04 19.58
C GLN A 546 35.39 5.29 18.97
N ILE A 547 35.31 5.56 17.66
CA ILE A 547 34.05 5.84 16.99
C ILE A 547 33.16 4.59 16.90
N LEU A 548 33.74 3.40 16.67
CA LEU A 548 32.98 2.14 16.72
C LEU A 548 32.29 1.92 18.07
N GLN A 549 32.95 2.28 19.17
CA GLN A 549 32.40 2.14 20.53
C GLN A 549 31.40 3.23 20.91
N THR A 550 31.32 4.31 20.13
CA THR A 550 30.53 5.49 20.49
C THR A 550 29.30 5.66 19.60
N TYR A 551 29.45 5.52 18.28
CA TYR A 551 28.35 5.70 17.32
C TYR A 551 27.44 4.48 17.22
N THR A 552 26.18 4.71 16.85
CA THR A 552 25.31 3.63 16.39
C THR A 552 25.86 2.99 15.12
N MET A 553 25.60 1.68 14.95
CA MET A 553 26.18 0.89 13.86
C MET A 553 25.99 1.49 12.45
N PRO A 554 24.78 1.94 12.06
CA PRO A 554 24.59 2.58 10.75
C PRO A 554 25.40 3.87 10.56
N ILE A 555 25.59 4.65 11.64
CA ILE A 555 26.36 5.89 11.59
C ILE A 555 27.87 5.59 11.57
N TYR A 556 28.33 4.58 12.31
CA TYR A 556 29.71 4.08 12.20
C TYR A 556 30.06 3.67 10.76
N HIS A 557 29.20 2.94 10.06
CA HIS A 557 29.46 2.57 8.67
C HIS A 557 29.61 3.80 7.75
N ARG A 558 28.83 4.85 7.99
CA ARG A 558 28.97 6.13 7.25
C ARG A 558 30.29 6.82 7.57
N PHE A 559 30.70 6.83 8.84
CA PHE A 559 32.02 7.30 9.25
C PHE A 559 33.14 6.50 8.59
N GLN A 560 33.07 5.17 8.63
CA GLN A 560 34.08 4.28 8.05
C GLN A 560 34.20 4.48 6.54
N LEU A 561 33.10 4.74 5.82
CA LEU A 561 33.14 5.11 4.40
C LEU A 561 33.91 6.42 4.14
N GLU A 562 33.81 7.40 5.02
CA GLU A 562 34.60 8.64 4.93
C GLU A 562 36.06 8.40 5.31
N LEU A 563 36.32 7.59 6.33
CA LEU A 563 37.67 7.21 6.74
C LEU A 563 38.41 6.50 5.60
N ARG A 564 37.75 5.58 4.88
CA ARG A 564 38.32 4.91 3.70
C ARG A 564 38.77 5.89 2.61
N LYS A 565 38.00 6.97 2.40
CA LYS A 565 38.27 7.95 1.34
C LYS A 565 39.53 8.77 1.59
N ILE A 566 40.11 8.78 2.80
CA ILE A 566 41.39 9.49 3.05
C ILE A 566 42.49 8.97 2.13
N THR A 567 42.45 7.70 1.74
CA THR A 567 43.43 7.07 0.83
C THR A 567 43.36 7.60 -0.60
N SER A 568 42.26 8.27 -0.97
CA SER A 568 42.06 8.83 -2.31
C SER A 568 42.61 10.25 -2.46
N TYR A 569 43.20 10.82 -1.40
CA TYR A 569 43.69 12.20 -1.36
C TYR A 569 45.15 12.30 -0.95
N ASN A 570 45.83 13.31 -1.49
CA ASN A 570 47.10 13.85 -1.01
C ASN A 570 46.88 15.16 -0.27
N VAL A 571 47.89 15.59 0.48
CA VAL A 571 47.90 16.85 1.24
C VAL A 571 49.13 17.65 0.86
N ARG A 572 48.99 18.97 0.71
CA ARG A 572 50.11 19.91 0.72
C ARG A 572 49.85 21.05 1.70
N ASP A 573 50.92 21.55 2.31
CA ASP A 573 50.84 22.72 3.17
C ASP A 573 50.79 23.97 2.31
N ILE A 574 49.84 24.86 2.59
CA ILE A 574 49.63 26.09 1.80
C ILE A 574 49.75 27.36 2.64
N GLY A 575 49.84 27.24 3.97
CA GLY A 575 50.00 28.39 4.84
C GLY A 575 49.92 28.06 6.33
N VAL A 576 50.02 29.11 7.13
CA VAL A 576 49.93 29.08 8.58
C VAL A 576 48.94 30.17 9.00
N THR A 577 48.16 29.91 10.04
CA THR A 577 47.27 30.88 10.71
C THR A 577 47.83 31.22 12.07
N GLU A 578 47.29 32.25 12.73
CA GLU A 578 47.67 32.57 14.12
C GLU A 578 47.44 31.40 15.09
N GLN A 579 46.45 30.54 14.81
CA GLN A 579 46.07 29.41 15.67
C GLN A 579 46.53 28.02 15.16
N GLY A 580 47.17 27.91 13.98
CA GLY A 580 47.45 26.60 13.40
C GLY A 580 47.97 26.62 11.96
N SER A 581 47.72 25.57 11.18
CA SER A 581 48.21 25.39 9.80
C SER A 581 47.08 25.29 8.79
N ILE A 582 47.36 25.65 7.52
CA ILE A 582 46.43 25.56 6.40
C ILE A 582 46.94 24.52 5.42
N HIS A 583 46.07 23.57 5.08
CA HIS A 583 46.38 22.49 4.17
C HIS A 583 45.42 22.46 2.99
N GLU A 584 45.93 22.09 1.82
CA GLU A 584 45.12 21.74 0.66
C GLU A 584 45.12 20.24 0.47
N VAL A 585 43.92 19.68 0.36
CA VAL A 585 43.66 18.25 0.18
C VAL A 585 43.15 18.02 -1.25
N PHE A 586 43.91 17.31 -2.09
CA PHE A 586 43.62 17.16 -3.51
C PHE A 586 43.54 15.69 -3.96
N PRO A 587 42.63 15.33 -4.90
CA PRO A 587 42.47 13.94 -5.36
C PRO A 587 43.73 13.35 -5.99
N ILE A 588 44.03 12.08 -5.71
CA ILE A 588 45.15 11.36 -6.35
C ILE A 588 44.82 11.00 -7.81
N GLN A 589 43.63 10.46 -8.05
CA GLN A 589 43.19 9.96 -9.36
C GLN A 589 42.23 10.94 -10.06
N GLY A 590 42.35 12.24 -9.78
CA GLY A 590 41.58 13.30 -10.42
C GLY A 590 40.11 13.42 -10.01
N SER A 591 39.45 12.39 -9.48
CA SER A 591 38.08 12.47 -8.94
C SER A 591 37.85 11.50 -7.79
N VAL A 592 37.14 11.93 -6.74
CA VAL A 592 36.73 11.07 -5.62
C VAL A 592 35.21 10.96 -5.53
N ARG A 593 34.69 9.75 -5.34
CA ARG A 593 33.25 9.49 -5.23
C ARG A 593 32.61 10.35 -4.13
N GLY A 594 31.63 11.16 -4.50
CA GLY A 594 30.88 12.06 -3.61
C GLY A 594 31.51 13.45 -3.41
N TYR A 595 32.73 13.67 -3.88
CA TYR A 595 33.45 14.95 -3.75
C TYR A 595 33.94 15.52 -5.10
N GLY A 596 33.94 14.71 -6.16
CA GLY A 596 34.30 15.19 -7.51
C GLY A 596 35.81 15.42 -7.65
N ARG A 597 36.18 16.38 -8.50
CA ARG A 597 37.57 16.63 -8.92
C ARG A 597 38.29 17.73 -8.13
N ARG A 598 37.59 18.39 -7.22
CA ARG A 598 38.07 19.60 -6.53
C ARG A 598 39.11 19.27 -5.46
N SER A 599 40.03 20.20 -5.22
CA SER A 599 40.79 20.26 -3.97
C SER A 599 40.01 20.99 -2.87
N TYR A 600 40.36 20.71 -1.61
CA TYR A 600 39.68 21.24 -0.45
C TYR A 600 40.66 21.87 0.52
N ARG A 601 40.35 23.08 0.97
CA ARG A 601 41.07 23.73 2.07
C ARG A 601 40.62 23.20 3.43
N VAL A 602 41.61 22.91 4.29
CA VAL A 602 41.43 22.52 5.68
C VAL A 602 42.32 23.38 6.58
N ASP A 603 41.70 24.09 7.51
CA ASP A 603 42.39 24.82 8.57
C ASP A 603 42.49 23.92 9.81
N ALA A 604 43.70 23.69 10.30
CA ALA A 604 44.00 22.77 11.40
C ALA A 604 44.62 23.51 12.59
N ASP A 605 43.90 23.57 13.71
CA ASP A 605 44.40 23.97 15.02
C ASP A 605 44.58 22.69 15.84
N VAL A 606 45.80 22.16 15.80
CA VAL A 606 46.17 20.89 16.43
C VAL A 606 46.07 20.97 17.95
N ALA A 607 46.36 22.14 18.54
CA ALA A 607 46.37 22.34 19.98
C ALA A 607 44.96 22.17 20.57
N ASN A 608 43.95 22.71 19.88
CA ASN A 608 42.54 22.59 20.28
C ASN A 608 41.82 21.40 19.62
N GLY A 609 42.50 20.67 18.73
CA GLY A 609 41.94 19.53 17.99
C GLY A 609 40.88 19.92 16.96
N ILE A 610 40.93 21.15 16.44
CA ILE A 610 39.95 21.72 15.51
C ILE A 610 40.46 21.55 14.07
N TYR A 611 39.65 20.93 13.21
CA TYR A 611 39.94 20.68 11.80
C TYR A 611 38.77 21.17 10.93
N ASN A 612 38.83 22.44 10.53
CA ASN A 612 37.78 23.10 9.76
C ASN A 612 38.01 22.90 8.26
N CYS A 613 37.18 22.06 7.64
CA CYS A 613 37.20 21.85 6.19
C CYS A 613 36.10 22.68 5.51
N GLU A 614 36.45 23.34 4.41
CA GLU A 614 35.52 24.13 3.59
C GLU A 614 34.37 23.31 2.98
N CYS A 615 34.46 21.97 2.98
CA CYS A 615 33.36 21.11 2.54
C CYS A 615 32.14 21.13 3.49
N CYS A 616 32.32 21.63 4.72
CA CYS A 616 31.30 21.73 5.79
C CYS A 616 30.57 20.42 6.12
N LYS A 617 31.15 19.25 5.83
CA LYS A 617 30.46 17.98 6.06
C LYS A 617 30.11 17.75 7.53
N ILE A 618 30.96 18.19 8.45
CA ILE A 618 30.67 18.09 9.89
C ILE A 618 29.41 18.87 10.27
N ASN A 619 29.22 20.07 9.72
CA ASN A 619 28.00 20.85 9.96
C ASN A 619 26.77 20.21 9.29
N ARG A 620 26.93 19.68 8.08
CA ARG A 620 25.84 19.10 7.30
C ARG A 620 25.37 17.75 7.82
N ASP A 621 26.30 16.84 8.04
CA ASP A 621 26.03 15.42 8.34
C ASP A 621 26.34 15.06 9.80
N GLY A 622 27.06 15.92 10.55
CA GLY A 622 27.51 15.60 11.89
C GLY A 622 28.64 14.57 11.96
N ILE A 623 29.35 14.36 10.85
CA ILE A 623 30.47 13.44 10.73
C ILE A 623 31.63 14.19 10.07
N LEU A 624 32.84 14.06 10.61
CA LEU A 624 34.02 14.70 10.05
C LEU A 624 34.30 14.16 8.63
N CYS A 625 34.66 15.05 7.70
CA CYS A 625 34.94 14.66 6.33
C CYS A 625 36.26 13.89 6.18
N CYS A 626 36.38 13.15 5.08
CA CYS A 626 37.64 12.54 4.69
C CYS A 626 38.79 13.56 4.53
N HIS A 627 38.53 14.82 4.18
CA HIS A 627 39.59 15.81 4.01
C HIS A 627 40.23 16.19 5.35
N ALA A 628 39.41 16.50 6.35
CA ALA A 628 39.88 16.80 7.70
C ALA A 628 40.58 15.58 8.32
N MET A 629 40.02 14.38 8.18
CA MET A 629 40.68 13.15 8.64
C MET A 629 41.98 12.85 7.89
N LYS A 630 42.09 13.23 6.61
CA LYS A 630 43.34 13.09 5.85
C LYS A 630 44.42 14.05 6.37
N VAL A 631 44.04 15.27 6.76
CA VAL A 631 44.97 16.21 7.43
C VAL A 631 45.37 15.71 8.81
N MET A 632 44.43 15.19 9.61
CA MET A 632 44.75 14.51 10.87
C MET A 632 45.78 13.40 10.67
N ALA A 633 45.58 12.53 9.66
CA ALA A 633 46.53 11.47 9.32
C ALA A 633 47.88 12.02 8.87
N HIS A 634 47.91 13.10 8.10
CA HIS A 634 49.14 13.76 7.66
C HIS A 634 49.95 14.33 8.83
N LEU A 635 49.26 14.90 9.83
CA LEU A 635 49.86 15.49 11.03
C LEU A 635 50.11 14.46 12.16
N GLY A 636 49.81 13.17 11.94
CA GLY A 636 49.94 12.12 12.96
C GLY A 636 48.89 12.16 14.08
N MET A 637 47.83 12.96 13.93
CA MET A 637 46.78 13.19 14.92
C MET A 637 45.61 12.21 14.79
N VAL A 638 45.90 10.91 14.73
CA VAL A 638 44.90 9.83 14.53
C VAL A 638 44.70 8.92 15.75
N THR A 639 45.32 9.28 16.87
CA THR A 639 45.24 8.53 18.12
C THR A 639 43.91 8.73 18.85
N LYS A 640 43.23 9.85 18.60
CA LYS A 640 41.94 10.17 19.20
C LYS A 640 41.09 11.00 18.25
N TYR A 641 39.82 10.67 18.12
CA TYR A 641 38.84 11.53 17.47
C TYR A 641 38.43 12.66 18.43
N PRO A 642 38.49 13.94 18.02
CA PRO A 642 38.14 15.06 18.90
C PRO A 642 36.70 14.96 19.40
N GLU A 643 36.51 15.08 20.72
CA GLU A 643 35.22 14.83 21.37
C GLU A 643 34.13 15.83 20.93
N HIS A 644 34.49 17.07 20.62
CA HIS A 644 33.55 18.08 20.14
C HIS A 644 32.98 17.78 18.75
N TYR A 645 33.57 16.84 17.99
CA TYR A 645 33.02 16.34 16.72
C TYR A 645 32.12 15.10 16.90
N ILE A 646 32.03 14.54 18.12
CA ILE A 646 31.16 13.43 18.44
C ILE A 646 29.79 13.98 18.80
N LEU A 647 28.86 13.98 17.83
CA LEU A 647 27.51 14.46 18.08
C LEU A 647 26.71 13.44 18.92
N PRO A 648 26.17 13.82 20.09
CA PRO A 648 25.40 12.91 20.95
C PRO A 648 24.23 12.22 20.25
N ARG A 649 23.62 12.89 19.25
CA ARG A 649 22.52 12.33 18.46
C ARG A 649 22.89 11.09 17.66
N TRP A 650 24.17 10.88 17.34
CA TRP A 650 24.67 9.72 16.60
C TRP A 650 25.18 8.61 17.49
N CYS A 651 25.29 8.89 18.79
CA CYS A 651 25.87 7.98 19.75
C CYS A 651 24.87 6.94 20.25
N LEU A 652 25.41 5.86 20.77
CA LEU A 652 24.69 4.98 21.69
C LEU A 652 24.24 5.82 22.90
N PRO A 653 23.08 5.51 23.50
CA PRO A 653 22.64 6.21 24.71
C PRO A 653 23.69 6.01 25.82
N PRO A 654 24.01 7.04 26.62
CA PRO A 654 24.89 6.88 27.77
C PRO A 654 24.37 5.78 28.72
N PRO A 655 25.23 5.00 29.37
CA PRO A 655 24.81 3.96 30.32
C PRO A 655 23.86 4.48 31.42
N ASP A 656 24.05 5.73 31.85
CA ASP A 656 23.27 6.39 32.90
C ASP A 656 21.99 7.10 32.39
N ILE A 657 21.85 7.25 31.05
CA ILE A 657 20.63 7.68 30.36
C ILE A 657 19.97 6.48 29.65
N VAL A 658 20.36 5.26 30.02
CA VAL A 658 19.38 4.18 30.08
C VAL A 658 18.41 4.62 31.17
N ALA A 659 17.39 5.42 30.79
CA ALA A 659 16.18 5.49 31.60
C ALA A 659 15.91 4.05 32.06
N PRO A 660 15.77 3.77 33.37
CA PRO A 660 15.70 2.41 33.89
C PRO A 660 14.78 1.65 32.98
N ARG A 661 15.40 0.77 32.16
CA ARG A 661 14.89 0.16 30.92
C ARG A 661 13.38 0.34 30.88
N ASP A 662 12.91 1.45 30.26
CA ASP A 662 11.62 2.07 30.57
C ASP A 662 10.62 0.95 30.90
N GLU A 663 10.12 0.85 32.14
CA GLU A 663 9.17 -0.21 32.52
C GLU A 663 7.92 -0.20 31.59
N ARG A 664 7.83 0.82 30.72
CA ARG A 664 6.87 1.02 29.64
C ARG A 664 7.33 0.55 28.24
N GLN A 665 8.63 0.37 27.97
CA GLN A 665 9.18 -0.10 26.68
C GLN A 665 9.79 -1.50 26.73
N GLU A 666 10.21 -2.01 27.89
CA GLU A 666 10.15 -3.47 28.03
C GLU A 666 8.68 -3.84 27.91
N ARG A 667 8.35 -4.81 27.06
CA ARG A 667 7.25 -5.70 27.45
C ARG A 667 7.82 -6.47 28.64
N PRO A 668 7.49 -6.14 29.92
CA PRO A 668 7.98 -6.93 31.02
C PRO A 668 7.54 -8.37 30.75
N VAL A 669 8.45 -9.33 30.94
CA VAL A 669 8.13 -10.76 30.86
C VAL A 669 6.96 -11.01 31.81
N GLY A 670 5.73 -11.06 31.27
CA GLY A 670 4.50 -11.16 32.06
C GLY A 670 3.42 -10.09 31.86
N GLN A 671 3.59 -9.06 31.01
CA GLN A 671 2.45 -8.22 30.64
C GLN A 671 1.42 -9.07 29.89
N LYS A 672 0.21 -9.18 30.45
CA LYS A 672 -0.87 -9.94 29.82
C LYS A 672 -1.25 -9.22 28.53
N LEU A 673 -0.79 -9.76 27.40
CA LEU A 673 -1.33 -9.49 26.08
C LEU A 673 -2.85 -9.36 26.19
N SER A 674 -3.44 -8.39 25.47
CA SER A 674 -4.88 -8.22 25.48
C SER A 674 -5.55 -9.57 25.18
N ARG A 675 -6.75 -9.81 25.69
CA ARG A 675 -7.47 -11.07 25.40
C ARG A 675 -7.56 -11.34 23.89
N LYS A 676 -7.56 -10.29 23.07
CA LYS A 676 -7.57 -10.34 21.62
C LYS A 676 -6.20 -10.81 21.08
N ASP A 677 -5.11 -10.22 21.53
CA ASP A 677 -3.76 -10.54 21.02
C ASP A 677 -3.31 -11.93 21.49
N MET A 678 -3.64 -12.32 22.72
CA MET A 678 -3.43 -13.71 23.18
C MET A 678 -4.15 -14.73 22.31
N ARG A 679 -5.38 -14.42 21.88
CA ARG A 679 -6.15 -15.30 21.00
C ARG A 679 -5.51 -15.39 19.62
N LEU A 680 -5.01 -14.27 19.11
CA LEU A 680 -4.34 -14.21 17.80
C LEU A 680 -3.00 -14.99 17.83
N LEU A 681 -2.22 -14.84 18.90
CA LEU A 681 -0.97 -15.60 19.10
C LEU A 681 -1.24 -17.11 19.16
N ARG A 682 -2.25 -17.54 19.94
CA ARG A 682 -2.65 -18.95 20.01
C ARG A 682 -3.08 -19.48 18.64
N TYR A 683 -3.85 -18.69 17.88
CA TYR A 683 -4.24 -19.06 16.52
C TYR A 683 -3.02 -19.22 15.61
N GLY A 684 -2.07 -18.28 15.63
CA GLY A 684 -0.84 -18.35 14.85
C GLY A 684 0.02 -19.59 15.18
N ASN A 685 0.18 -19.89 16.46
CA ASN A 685 0.91 -21.09 16.90
C ASN A 685 0.22 -22.37 16.42
N LEU A 686 -1.11 -22.46 16.58
CA LEU A 686 -1.87 -23.61 16.08
C LEU A 686 -1.74 -23.76 14.56
N CYS A 687 -1.83 -22.69 13.79
CA CYS A 687 -1.63 -22.73 12.34
C CYS A 687 -0.24 -23.27 11.98
N SER A 688 0.81 -22.83 12.67
CA SER A 688 2.18 -23.33 12.46
C SER A 688 2.30 -24.82 12.76
N ASP A 689 1.74 -25.28 13.88
CA ASP A 689 1.81 -26.69 14.27
C ASP A 689 0.97 -27.59 13.35
N PHE A 690 -0.21 -27.15 12.93
CA PHE A 690 -1.00 -27.87 11.93
C PHE A 690 -0.31 -27.88 10.56
N ALA A 691 0.36 -26.79 10.15
CA ALA A 691 1.09 -26.75 8.89
C ALA A 691 2.24 -27.76 8.85
N LYS A 692 2.95 -27.96 9.96
CA LYS A 692 4.00 -29.00 10.08
C LYS A 692 3.43 -30.41 9.84
N LEU A 693 2.25 -30.69 10.39
CA LEU A 693 1.57 -31.98 10.20
C LEU A 693 0.99 -32.13 8.79
N ALA A 694 0.47 -31.05 8.20
CA ALA A 694 -0.21 -31.05 6.91
C ALA A 694 0.67 -31.61 5.78
N VAL A 695 1.98 -31.34 5.80
CA VAL A 695 2.93 -31.87 4.79
C VAL A 695 2.93 -33.40 4.77
N GLY A 696 3.03 -34.05 5.93
CA GLY A 696 3.01 -35.51 6.03
C GLY A 696 1.62 -36.10 5.78
N LEU A 697 0.57 -35.40 6.21
CA LEU A 697 -0.80 -35.85 6.03
C LEU A 697 -1.25 -35.81 4.55
N ALA A 698 -0.76 -34.82 3.79
CA ALA A 698 -1.04 -34.67 2.36
C ALA A 698 -0.27 -35.66 1.44
N ALA A 699 0.66 -36.45 1.98
CA ALA A 699 1.54 -37.28 1.17
C ALA A 699 0.85 -38.49 0.50
N SER A 700 -0.25 -38.98 1.06
CA SER A 700 -1.00 -40.12 0.53
C SER A 700 -2.48 -40.07 0.91
N GLU A 701 -3.32 -40.81 0.18
CA GLU A 701 -4.75 -40.94 0.50
C GLU A 701 -4.98 -41.51 1.91
N LYS A 702 -4.19 -42.52 2.31
CA LYS A 702 -4.28 -43.14 3.65
C LYS A 702 -3.95 -42.17 4.77
N THR A 703 -2.95 -41.31 4.59
CA THR A 703 -2.57 -40.29 5.58
C THR A 703 -3.58 -39.15 5.60
N ASN A 704 -4.20 -38.83 4.46
CA ASN A 704 -5.28 -37.85 4.38
C ASN A 704 -6.55 -38.35 5.10
N GLU A 705 -6.91 -39.63 4.96
CA GLU A 705 -8.02 -40.23 5.72
C GLU A 705 -7.81 -40.16 7.24
N ILE A 706 -6.57 -40.26 7.72
CA ILE A 706 -6.23 -40.05 9.13
C ILE A 706 -6.53 -38.60 9.51
N ALA A 707 -6.10 -37.64 8.70
CA ALA A 707 -6.38 -36.23 8.92
C ALA A 707 -7.89 -35.95 9.01
N GLU A 708 -8.66 -36.43 8.02
CA GLU A 708 -10.12 -36.26 7.99
C GLU A 708 -10.80 -36.85 9.22
N ARG A 709 -10.39 -38.04 9.67
CA ARG A 709 -10.96 -38.70 10.85
C ARG A 709 -10.73 -37.86 12.10
N HIS A 710 -9.52 -37.36 12.31
CA HIS A 710 -9.19 -36.55 13.47
C HIS A 710 -9.80 -35.15 13.40
N MET A 711 -9.90 -34.55 12.22
CA MET A 711 -10.61 -33.28 12.03
C MET A 711 -12.08 -33.39 12.43
N ARG A 712 -12.79 -34.42 11.96
CA ARG A 712 -14.20 -34.67 12.34
C ARG A 712 -14.35 -34.91 13.85
N ALA A 713 -13.39 -35.61 14.46
CA ALA A 713 -13.40 -35.82 15.92
C ALA A 713 -13.24 -34.49 16.67
N MET A 714 -12.27 -33.65 16.27
CA MET A 714 -12.05 -32.31 16.86
C MET A 714 -13.27 -31.39 16.68
N GLU A 715 -13.90 -31.40 15.51
CA GLU A 715 -15.12 -30.62 15.25
C GLU A 715 -16.27 -31.04 16.17
N LYS A 716 -16.45 -32.36 16.35
CA LYS A 716 -17.46 -32.90 17.26
C LYS A 716 -17.19 -32.48 18.71
N GLU A 717 -15.95 -32.63 19.18
CA GLU A 717 -15.56 -32.22 20.54
C GLU A 717 -15.76 -30.71 20.76
N MET A 718 -15.43 -29.88 19.77
CA MET A 718 -15.69 -28.43 19.82
C MET A 718 -17.19 -28.11 19.86
N ALA A 719 -18.01 -28.83 19.10
CA ALA A 719 -19.46 -28.66 19.10
C ALA A 719 -20.08 -29.05 20.46
N ASP A 720 -19.64 -30.17 21.03
CA ASP A 720 -20.05 -30.65 22.34
C ASP A 720 -19.66 -29.66 23.44
N LEU A 721 -18.44 -29.11 23.38
CA LEU A 721 -17.97 -28.08 24.32
C LEU A 721 -18.78 -26.77 24.20
N LYS A 722 -19.11 -26.33 22.98
CA LYS A 722 -19.99 -25.15 22.77
C LYS A 722 -21.38 -25.39 23.37
N LYS A 723 -21.94 -26.58 23.17
CA LYS A 723 -23.25 -26.96 23.72
C LYS A 723 -23.22 -27.00 25.25
N ALA A 724 -22.21 -27.64 25.85
CA ALA A 724 -22.02 -27.67 27.29
C ALA A 724 -21.89 -26.27 27.91
N ASN A 725 -21.13 -25.37 27.27
CA ASN A 725 -20.99 -23.98 27.70
C ASN A 725 -22.32 -23.20 27.60
N ALA A 726 -23.10 -23.40 26.54
CA ALA A 726 -24.41 -22.78 26.39
C ALA A 726 -25.40 -23.26 27.46
N ASP A 727 -25.38 -24.56 27.77
CA ASP A 727 -26.23 -25.17 28.80
C ASP A 727 -25.82 -24.69 30.21
N ALA A 728 -24.51 -24.54 30.48
CA ALA A 728 -24.00 -23.97 31.72
C ALA A 728 -24.37 -22.48 31.87
N LEU A 729 -24.33 -21.70 30.78
CA LEU A 729 -24.74 -20.29 30.79
C LEU A 729 -26.25 -20.14 31.04
N LYS A 730 -27.08 -21.01 30.43
CA LYS A 730 -28.53 -21.08 30.71
C LYS A 730 -28.80 -21.41 32.17
N LYS A 731 -28.14 -22.44 32.73
CA LYS A 731 -28.25 -22.79 34.16
C LYS A 731 -27.83 -21.63 35.09
N ARG A 732 -26.76 -20.90 34.76
CA ARG A 732 -26.35 -19.69 35.52
C ARG A 732 -27.36 -18.54 35.45
N LYS A 733 -28.01 -18.33 34.31
CA LYS A 733 -29.07 -17.32 34.16
C LYS A 733 -30.35 -17.71 34.91
N SER A 734 -30.73 -18.99 34.88
CA SER A 734 -31.85 -19.53 35.67
C SER A 734 -31.58 -19.47 37.18
N ALA A 735 -30.34 -19.71 37.62
CA ALA A 735 -29.93 -19.57 39.03
C ALA A 735 -29.92 -18.10 39.50
N LYS A 736 -29.53 -17.14 38.65
CA LYS A 736 -29.62 -15.70 38.98
C LYS A 736 -31.06 -15.19 39.06
N HIS A 737 -32.00 -15.75 38.29
CA HIS A 737 -33.43 -15.45 38.45
C HIS A 737 -34.06 -16.09 39.70
N ALA A 738 -33.54 -17.22 40.18
CA ALA A 738 -34.01 -17.86 41.42
C ALA A 738 -33.49 -17.16 42.70
N VAL A 739 -32.40 -16.38 42.61
CA VAL A 739 -31.83 -15.62 43.75
C VAL A 739 -32.45 -14.22 43.89
N ASN A 740 -33.09 -13.69 42.84
CA ASN A 740 -33.62 -12.31 42.84
C ASN A 740 -35.09 -12.16 43.29
N THR A 741 -35.69 -13.19 43.90
CA THR A 741 -37.03 -13.07 44.52
C THR A 741 -37.01 -12.65 45.99
N ASN A 742 -35.85 -12.37 46.59
CA ASN A 742 -35.76 -11.82 47.96
C ASN A 742 -34.69 -10.73 48.04
N THR A 743 -35.02 -9.53 47.57
CA THR A 743 -34.63 -8.21 48.14
C THR A 743 -35.16 -7.12 47.21
N ALA A 744 -36.34 -6.59 47.56
CA ALA A 744 -36.81 -5.31 47.06
C ALA A 744 -36.22 -4.19 47.93
N ASN A 745 -36.03 -3.02 47.32
CA ASN A 745 -35.48 -1.75 47.80
C ASN A 745 -33.96 -1.60 47.68
N ASP A 746 -33.51 -0.88 46.65
CA ASP A 746 -33.02 0.47 46.89
C ASP A 746 -33.06 1.33 45.61
N SER A 747 -33.23 2.62 45.83
CA SER A 747 -33.47 3.72 44.91
C SER A 747 -32.20 4.07 44.14
N GLN A 748 -32.24 4.14 42.80
CA GLN A 748 -31.21 4.80 42.01
C GLN A 748 -31.66 6.21 41.62
N GLU A 749 -31.12 7.21 42.33
CA GLU A 749 -31.00 8.57 41.82
C GLU A 749 -30.06 8.57 40.61
N SER A 750 -30.56 9.06 39.48
CA SER A 750 -29.77 9.34 38.30
C SER A 750 -29.06 10.69 38.47
N VAL A 751 -27.75 10.66 38.66
CA VAL A 751 -26.89 11.85 38.52
C VAL A 751 -26.59 12.05 37.02
N PRO A 752 -26.83 13.24 36.43
CA PRO A 752 -26.45 13.50 35.05
C PRO A 752 -24.92 13.56 34.92
N MET A 753 -24.33 12.74 34.05
CA MET A 753 -22.96 12.95 33.59
C MET A 753 -22.94 14.19 32.68
N GLU A 754 -22.18 15.22 33.08
CA GLU A 754 -21.79 16.30 32.17
C GLU A 754 -20.95 15.71 31.03
N GLU A 755 -21.42 15.83 29.78
CA GLU A 755 -20.66 15.45 28.60
C GLU A 755 -19.62 16.54 28.28
N ASP A 756 -18.33 16.17 28.21
CA ASP A 756 -17.25 17.06 27.80
C ASP A 756 -17.52 17.63 26.38
N ALA A 757 -17.25 18.93 26.19
CA ALA A 757 -17.49 19.64 24.93
C ALA A 757 -16.78 19.02 23.71
N ALA A 758 -15.61 18.40 23.91
CA ALA A 758 -14.86 17.69 22.87
C ALA A 758 -15.63 16.46 22.34
N THR A 759 -16.31 15.72 23.22
CA THR A 759 -17.15 14.57 22.86
C THR A 759 -18.37 14.97 22.03
N VAL A 760 -18.89 16.19 22.26
CA VAL A 760 -20.03 16.75 21.53
C VAL A 760 -19.63 17.21 20.12
N GLU A 761 -18.43 17.80 19.94
CA GLU A 761 -17.91 18.15 18.61
C GLU A 761 -17.58 16.90 17.76
N ASN A 762 -17.01 15.85 18.37
CA ASN A 762 -16.72 14.58 17.69
C ASN A 762 -17.98 13.93 17.08
N ARG A 763 -19.13 14.01 17.75
CA ARG A 763 -20.39 13.45 17.26
C ARG A 763 -21.01 14.23 16.09
N LYS A 764 -20.59 15.47 15.84
CA LYS A 764 -21.08 16.32 14.74
C LYS A 764 -20.21 16.25 13.48
N ALA A 765 -18.98 15.75 13.60
CA ALA A 765 -18.03 15.68 12.50
C ALA A 765 -18.51 14.74 11.39
N ARG A 766 -18.56 15.25 10.16
CA ARG A 766 -18.99 14.55 8.95
C ARG A 766 -17.81 14.28 8.03
N ASN A 767 -17.99 13.27 7.19
CA ASN A 767 -16.99 12.89 6.18
C ASN A 767 -16.67 14.07 5.24
N PRO A 768 -15.39 14.21 4.82
CA PRO A 768 -15.01 15.15 3.78
C PRO A 768 -15.82 14.92 2.50
N PRO A 769 -15.95 15.94 1.64
CA PRO A 769 -16.62 15.77 0.36
C PRO A 769 -15.94 14.69 -0.48
N MET A 770 -16.72 13.70 -0.95
CA MET A 770 -16.22 12.67 -1.86
C MET A 770 -15.68 13.30 -3.14
N SER A 771 -14.50 12.85 -3.59
CA SER A 771 -13.96 13.32 -4.86
C SER A 771 -14.82 12.81 -6.02
N ALA A 772 -15.49 13.73 -6.72
CA ALA A 772 -16.33 13.41 -7.87
C ALA A 772 -15.46 13.24 -9.13
N THR A 773 -14.59 12.23 -9.18
CA THR A 773 -13.90 11.91 -10.45
C THR A 773 -13.42 10.47 -10.58
N LYS A 774 -13.96 9.76 -11.59
CA LYS A 774 -13.19 8.79 -12.35
C LYS A 774 -12.03 9.53 -13.04
N GLY A 775 -10.92 9.70 -12.35
CA GLY A 775 -9.73 10.41 -12.86
C GLY A 775 -9.92 11.92 -12.97
N ARG A 776 -8.84 12.67 -12.69
CA ARG A 776 -8.79 14.15 -12.71
C ARG A 776 -9.43 14.78 -13.97
N PRO A 777 -10.18 15.90 -13.85
CA PRO A 777 -10.71 16.63 -15.02
C PRO A 777 -9.58 17.07 -15.95
N GLY A 778 -9.74 16.84 -17.25
CA GLY A 778 -8.71 17.10 -18.27
C GLY A 778 -8.21 18.56 -18.34
N SER A 779 -9.00 19.51 -17.86
CA SER A 779 -8.65 20.95 -17.82
C SER A 779 -7.57 21.30 -16.79
N LYS A 780 -7.35 20.46 -15.76
CA LYS A 780 -6.29 20.64 -14.75
C LYS A 780 -5.10 19.69 -14.96
N ARG A 781 -4.98 19.05 -16.13
CA ARG A 781 -3.89 18.12 -16.47
C ARG A 781 -2.66 18.90 -16.94
N LYS A 782 -1.54 18.84 -16.20
CA LYS A 782 -0.21 18.96 -16.82
C LYS A 782 -0.03 17.73 -17.72
N LYS A 783 0.05 17.95 -19.03
CA LYS A 783 0.22 16.88 -20.03
C LYS A 783 1.68 16.40 -19.96
N GLY A 784 1.91 15.10 -19.80
CA GLY A 784 3.26 14.53 -19.94
C GLY A 784 3.74 14.61 -21.39
N GLY A 785 5.06 14.55 -21.62
CA GLY A 785 5.69 14.80 -22.94
C GLY A 785 5.12 14.01 -24.13
N LEU A 786 4.59 12.80 -23.93
CA LEU A 786 3.92 12.03 -25.00
C LEU A 786 2.51 12.54 -25.38
N GLN A 787 1.89 13.40 -24.57
CA GLN A 787 0.56 13.98 -24.81
C GLN A 787 0.60 15.46 -25.22
N LEU A 788 1.80 16.05 -25.30
CA LEU A 788 2.04 17.39 -25.82
C LEU A 788 2.31 17.41 -27.33
N GLN A 789 2.38 16.25 -28.00
CA GLN A 789 2.29 16.23 -29.45
C GLN A 789 0.88 16.71 -29.83
N LYS A 790 0.80 17.82 -30.61
CA LYS A 790 -0.42 18.13 -31.37
C LYS A 790 -0.88 16.82 -32.01
N PRO A 791 -2.16 16.43 -31.91
CA PRO A 791 -2.62 15.24 -32.62
C PRO A 791 -2.21 15.46 -34.07
N LYS A 792 -1.32 14.59 -34.60
CA LYS A 792 -1.08 14.56 -36.05
C LYS A 792 -2.49 14.44 -36.64
N GLN A 793 -2.93 15.42 -37.41
CA GLN A 793 -4.18 15.28 -38.15
C GLN A 793 -4.06 13.96 -38.90
N GLY A 794 -4.86 12.98 -38.50
CA GLY A 794 -4.76 11.63 -39.02
C GLY A 794 -5.03 11.72 -40.50
N LEU A 795 -4.01 11.46 -41.32
CA LEU A 795 -4.22 11.30 -42.75
C LEU A 795 -5.07 10.06 -42.92
N CYS A 796 -6.09 10.13 -43.76
CA CYS A 796 -6.95 9.00 -44.08
C CYS A 796 -6.08 7.79 -44.48
N GLY A 797 -6.36 6.63 -43.88
CA GLY A 797 -5.59 5.40 -44.13
C GLY A 797 -5.59 4.96 -45.60
N VAL A 798 -6.57 5.40 -46.38
CA VAL A 798 -6.78 5.05 -47.80
C VAL A 798 -6.16 6.09 -48.73
N CYS A 799 -6.58 7.36 -48.68
CA CYS A 799 -6.13 8.39 -49.62
C CYS A 799 -5.02 9.31 -49.08
N LYS A 800 -4.62 9.15 -47.81
CA LYS A 800 -3.60 9.95 -47.12
C LYS A 800 -3.87 11.45 -47.08
N GLN A 801 -5.13 11.89 -47.24
CA GLN A 801 -5.54 13.30 -47.06
C GLN A 801 -6.07 13.56 -45.63
N PRO A 802 -5.89 14.76 -45.07
CA PRO A 802 -6.40 15.12 -43.74
C PRO A 802 -7.93 15.38 -43.76
N GLY A 803 -8.56 15.40 -42.58
CA GLY A 803 -9.94 15.87 -42.39
C GLY A 803 -11.05 14.81 -42.46
N HIS A 804 -10.73 13.55 -42.79
CA HIS A 804 -11.68 12.44 -42.80
C HIS A 804 -10.96 11.11 -42.52
N ASP A 805 -11.71 10.04 -42.22
CA ASP A 805 -11.16 8.73 -41.91
C ASP A 805 -11.38 7.70 -43.04
N ALA A 806 -10.83 6.50 -42.89
CA ALA A 806 -10.95 5.44 -43.90
C ALA A 806 -12.39 4.92 -44.10
N ARG A 807 -13.35 5.30 -43.25
CA ARG A 807 -14.77 4.91 -43.36
C ARG A 807 -15.57 5.93 -44.18
N THR A 808 -15.12 7.18 -44.15
CA THR A 808 -15.75 8.34 -44.81
C THR A 808 -14.99 8.79 -46.05
N CYS A 809 -13.95 8.05 -46.47
CA CYS A 809 -13.12 8.37 -47.62
C CYS A 809 -13.82 8.10 -48.96
N GLU A 810 -14.02 9.15 -49.75
CA GLU A 810 -14.63 9.09 -51.08
C GLU A 810 -13.89 8.13 -52.03
N VAL A 811 -12.56 8.04 -51.93
CA VAL A 811 -11.74 7.10 -52.74
C VAL A 811 -12.07 5.63 -52.42
N ARG A 812 -12.42 5.33 -51.16
CA ARG A 812 -12.85 3.98 -50.76
C ARG A 812 -14.29 3.71 -51.21
N LEU A 813 -15.17 4.69 -51.06
CA LEU A 813 -16.58 4.58 -51.45
C LEU A 813 -16.74 4.45 -52.97
N ALA A 814 -15.83 5.04 -53.75
CA ALA A 814 -15.80 4.91 -55.20
C ALA A 814 -15.19 3.59 -55.71
N ASN A 815 -14.49 2.82 -54.86
CA ASN A 815 -13.87 1.53 -55.21
C ASN A 815 -14.04 0.50 -54.07
N PRO A 816 -15.28 0.10 -53.75
CA PRO A 816 -15.57 -0.77 -52.59
C PRO A 816 -14.92 -2.15 -52.73
N GLU A 817 -14.72 -2.67 -53.94
CA GLU A 817 -14.13 -3.98 -54.19
C GLU A 817 -12.64 -4.06 -53.81
N LYS A 818 -11.90 -2.95 -53.88
CA LYS A 818 -10.46 -2.92 -53.62
C LYS A 818 -10.12 -2.92 -52.11
N TYR A 819 -11.08 -2.60 -51.24
CA TYR A 819 -10.86 -2.34 -49.81
C TYR A 819 -11.81 -3.10 -48.87
N SER A 820 -12.51 -4.13 -49.36
CA SER A 820 -13.44 -4.95 -48.57
C SER A 820 -12.77 -6.08 -47.76
N LEU A 821 -11.50 -6.42 -48.03
CA LEU A 821 -10.84 -7.63 -47.49
C LEU A 821 -10.05 -7.45 -46.17
N LEU A 822 -10.27 -6.39 -45.40
CA LEU A 822 -9.61 -6.16 -44.10
C LEU A 822 -10.58 -6.10 -42.91
N GLY A 823 -11.75 -6.75 -43.04
CA GLY A 823 -12.83 -6.76 -42.05
C GLY A 823 -12.99 -8.06 -41.25
N LEU A 824 -12.01 -8.96 -41.26
CA LEU A 824 -12.02 -10.18 -40.44
C LEU A 824 -10.69 -10.25 -39.69
N PHE A 825 -10.61 -9.56 -38.55
CA PHE A 825 -9.75 -9.78 -37.38
C PHE A 825 -9.63 -8.44 -36.65
N HIS A 826 -10.61 -8.18 -35.77
CA HIS A 826 -10.32 -7.41 -34.56
C HIS A 826 -11.25 -7.76 -33.41
#